data_AF-A0A1Q6DJG5-F1
#
_entry.id   AF-A0A1Q6DJG5-F1
#
_cell.length_a   1.000
_cell.length_b   1.000
_cell.length_c   1.000
_cell.angle_alpha   90.00
_cell.angle_beta   90.00
_cell.angle_gamma   90.00
#
_symmetry.space_group_name_H-M   'P 1'
#
loop_
_entity.id
_entity.type
_entity.pdbx_description
1 polymer ?
#
loop_
_entity_poly.entity_id
_entity_poly.type
_entity_poly.pdbx_seq_one_letter_code
_entity_poly.pdbx_strand_id
1 'polypeptide(L)'
;MAATPDNAQNFIRMIGSHREGILLALAGALLHNLGKVSSHFIEDILSGKPKTFLFQHIIGLVSCDLAATPSTMEELWEEKHRNVMPTSVILTDETIEALAGNCFALPFPFDDRLYRPGDLIEYLGQGKPESQLYAIPTGGPYGIEKIFSKGSRLTHLMNRAHRAASGGEKEGILKDPQKDPKNLWQATPFGWERRIKDCSDPNGTPQIDELKLEVEGIIQKYLLNRATPFPFTLFAGELQKPLSQAIADTNRPINDVSVWDIGHAGTAFLLAFANGLIYRNQAISHRFFDNDASPNSLTWRILRVSVDGLTYLSQAAKMADIRVRQKLLHESLEGVRRNLEDIPLAMEVYRDENGSAFVFPDVPKDSGLYMTTREIIDAAFEKVDVKPEIILSGHFTSWPIRGENERKQIDRAIKSFHHGDPALEVNIKEMEEAWANQQHAPRQICTACGLRPQGYGAHKVDGYRHNPDYYRDKAASRHICCICMDRRRGIAEEWATEKLGEFTVWTDEVADRNERLALITGSFDLHHFLDNHFYPSQVENRKNCADSFQKGARSQSFARLRRVWEVTRQFWREITDSIEKVTLRKGPRLQIMGKLEAGKEDTNQMPGKFHAYELLLKGVIKMNVVWDPIHNNGQGRFISADNLEYLANQLKESSIEEFLRNKTIPIYEPSGYGGKDKEWGLITIRATEQVADSEYIPAIPILREPQHFMALVPGDKGWEIARRIKEKYEREMGKVLNRLPIHLGIVFAQHRTPLRAILNAGVRMLTQKRSMPDRWVVEELKHITDDLPDEKQFLRCDNDHFAEVCVVALRNENHGKTIMWHVPACMGDGETKDAWYPHVKLAASEETDSGRPGDWKVTRQDKDTEKDNVVTMRHVESLQAGDKIFFAPSTLDWVWLDTAARRFEIGYGEDGCRLNPEQRHRPYLLDEMEKIDSIRRTLFSCLTTNQIYGLHSIIEAKLSTWEKSDAGLRNELEQFFRDCLAKLDWKDKNKNPCKHWGADPDKDAWLAQWAHFAASGLLTDTIELYMQVQKERPETEKKEQDDE
;
A
#
# COMPACT_ATOMS: atom_id res chain seq x y z
N MET A 1 -8.96 -27.98 -29.56
CA MET A 1 -8.70 -27.49 -30.93
C MET A 1 -7.78 -26.29 -30.80
N ALA A 2 -6.56 -26.35 -31.34
CA ALA A 2 -5.65 -25.21 -31.36
C ALA A 2 -6.27 -24.12 -32.25
N ALA A 3 -6.44 -22.91 -31.72
CA ALA A 3 -6.96 -21.79 -32.49
C ALA A 3 -5.85 -21.30 -33.44
N THR A 4 -6.14 -21.19 -34.73
CA THR A 4 -5.20 -20.67 -35.74
C THR A 4 -4.91 -19.17 -35.49
N PRO A 5 -3.72 -18.66 -35.87
CA PRO A 5 -3.38 -17.24 -35.77
C PRO A 5 -4.41 -16.29 -36.39
N ASP A 6 -5.08 -16.72 -37.47
CA ASP A 6 -6.15 -15.97 -38.14
C ASP A 6 -7.32 -15.63 -37.19
N ASN A 7 -7.66 -16.50 -36.24
CA ASN A 7 -8.76 -16.25 -35.30
C ASN A 7 -8.44 -15.12 -34.31
N ALA A 8 -7.17 -14.87 -34.00
CA ALA A 8 -6.79 -13.85 -33.03
C ALA A 8 -6.81 -12.44 -33.62
N GLN A 9 -6.25 -12.26 -34.82
CA GLN A 9 -6.34 -10.98 -35.53
C GLN A 9 -7.80 -10.63 -35.85
N ASN A 10 -8.61 -11.63 -36.23
CA ASN A 10 -10.04 -11.46 -36.40
C ASN A 10 -10.75 -11.10 -35.09
N PHE A 11 -10.38 -11.74 -33.97
CA PHE A 11 -10.92 -11.41 -32.65
C PHE A 11 -10.60 -9.97 -32.24
N ILE A 12 -9.33 -9.54 -32.33
CA ILE A 12 -8.94 -8.17 -31.97
C ILE A 12 -9.60 -7.15 -32.88
N ARG A 13 -9.73 -7.44 -34.18
CA ARG A 13 -10.46 -6.59 -35.11
C ARG A 13 -11.94 -6.49 -34.75
N MET A 14 -12.57 -7.59 -34.35
CA MET A 14 -13.96 -7.65 -33.90
C MET A 14 -14.18 -6.89 -32.58
N ILE A 15 -13.30 -7.07 -31.59
CA ILE A 15 -13.33 -6.31 -30.34
C ILE A 15 -13.11 -4.82 -30.64
N GLY A 16 -12.17 -4.50 -31.52
CA GLY A 16 -11.94 -3.14 -32.00
C GLY A 16 -13.16 -2.51 -32.69
N SER A 17 -13.88 -3.27 -33.51
CA SER A 17 -15.09 -2.77 -34.19
C SER A 17 -16.29 -2.59 -33.26
N HIS A 18 -16.32 -3.31 -32.13
CA HIS A 18 -17.35 -3.20 -31.10
C HIS A 18 -16.85 -2.50 -29.83
N ARG A 19 -15.69 -1.83 -29.91
CA ARG A 19 -14.98 -1.24 -28.77
C ARG A 19 -15.90 -0.32 -27.97
N GLU A 20 -16.61 0.57 -28.65
CA GLU A 20 -17.54 1.52 -28.01
C GLU A 20 -18.61 0.79 -27.20
N GLY A 21 -19.22 -0.26 -27.76
CA GLY A 21 -20.27 -1.02 -27.08
C GLY A 21 -19.74 -1.79 -25.87
N ILE A 22 -18.52 -2.34 -25.96
CA ILE A 22 -17.88 -3.01 -24.82
C ILE A 22 -17.60 -1.99 -23.71
N LEU A 23 -17.03 -0.83 -24.03
CA LEU A 23 -16.74 0.22 -23.04
C LEU A 23 -18.01 0.74 -22.35
N LEU A 24 -19.12 0.89 -23.08
CA LEU A 24 -20.42 1.24 -22.50
C LEU A 24 -21.01 0.11 -21.63
N ALA A 25 -20.80 -1.15 -22.02
CA ALA A 25 -21.15 -2.29 -21.17
C ALA A 25 -20.33 -2.28 -19.86
N LEU A 26 -19.03 -1.97 -19.93
CA LEU A 26 -18.20 -1.84 -18.72
C LEU A 26 -18.68 -0.68 -17.83
N ALA A 27 -19.12 0.43 -18.40
CA ALA A 27 -19.71 1.54 -17.64
C ALA A 27 -20.95 1.09 -16.84
N GLY A 28 -21.89 0.40 -17.50
CA GLY A 28 -23.07 -0.16 -16.83
C GLY A 28 -22.70 -1.22 -15.77
N ALA A 29 -21.70 -2.05 -16.05
CA ALA A 29 -21.20 -3.07 -15.12
C ALA A 29 -20.56 -2.46 -13.87
N LEU A 30 -19.83 -1.36 -14.01
CA LEU A 30 -19.22 -0.65 -12.89
C LEU A 30 -20.30 -0.04 -11.99
N LEU A 31 -21.39 0.44 -12.59
CA LEU A 31 -22.54 1.06 -11.92
C LEU A 31 -23.62 0.06 -11.48
N HIS A 32 -23.43 -1.26 -11.62
CA HIS A 32 -24.51 -2.24 -11.41
C HIS A 32 -25.12 -2.23 -9.99
N ASN A 33 -24.45 -1.65 -9.00
CA ASN A 33 -24.94 -1.45 -7.63
C ASN A 33 -25.28 0.02 -7.32
N LEU A 34 -25.56 0.86 -8.32
CA LEU A 34 -25.79 2.30 -8.16
C LEU A 34 -26.87 2.62 -7.12
N GLY A 35 -27.91 1.79 -6.99
CA GLY A 35 -28.93 1.98 -5.94
C GLY A 35 -28.39 2.07 -4.52
N LYS A 36 -27.21 1.48 -4.25
CA LYS A 36 -26.58 1.47 -2.92
C LYS A 36 -26.01 2.81 -2.47
N VAL A 37 -25.88 3.78 -3.38
CA VAL A 37 -25.46 5.13 -3.02
C VAL A 37 -26.62 6.05 -2.66
N SER A 38 -27.85 5.54 -2.46
CA SER A 38 -28.99 6.37 -2.03
C SER A 38 -29.41 6.07 -0.60
N SER A 39 -29.77 7.12 0.15
CA SER A 39 -30.35 7.01 1.49
C SER A 39 -31.62 6.16 1.49
N HIS A 40 -32.48 6.30 0.47
CA HIS A 40 -33.72 5.52 0.33
C HIS A 40 -33.47 4.01 0.32
N PHE A 41 -32.40 3.56 -0.36
CA PHE A 41 -32.03 2.15 -0.36
C PHE A 41 -31.55 1.69 1.02
N ILE A 42 -30.73 2.51 1.68
CA ILE A 42 -30.23 2.21 3.03
C ILE A 42 -31.41 2.14 4.01
N GLU A 43 -32.31 3.12 4.00
CA GLU A 43 -33.50 3.15 4.86
C GLU A 43 -34.42 1.95 4.63
N ASP A 44 -34.70 1.58 3.36
CA ASP A 44 -35.52 0.41 3.03
C ASP A 44 -34.88 -0.89 3.58
N ILE A 45 -33.56 -1.05 3.42
CA ILE A 45 -32.83 -2.21 3.97
C ILE A 45 -32.84 -2.25 5.50
N LEU A 46 -32.62 -1.12 6.17
CA LEU A 46 -32.54 -1.06 7.63
C LEU A 46 -33.91 -1.17 8.31
N SER A 47 -35.01 -0.80 7.63
CA SER A 47 -36.36 -0.85 8.18
C SER A 47 -36.88 -2.26 8.52
N GLY A 48 -36.24 -3.32 8.00
CA GLY A 48 -36.61 -4.72 8.23
C GLY A 48 -37.98 -5.14 7.67
N LYS A 49 -38.70 -4.25 6.99
CA LYS A 49 -40.00 -4.51 6.34
C LYS A 49 -39.85 -4.33 4.83
N PRO A 50 -40.28 -5.28 3.98
CA PRO A 50 -40.06 -5.13 2.55
C PRO A 50 -41.15 -4.24 1.92
N LYS A 51 -40.74 -3.41 0.94
CA LYS A 51 -41.31 -3.31 -0.43
C LYS A 51 -41.52 -1.88 -0.95
N THR A 52 -40.55 -0.96 -0.85
CA THR A 52 -40.59 0.28 -1.67
C THR A 52 -39.45 0.42 -2.66
N PHE A 53 -38.26 -0.10 -2.34
CA PHE A 53 -37.09 -0.02 -3.22
C PHE A 53 -36.85 -1.33 -3.98
N LEU A 54 -36.68 -1.24 -5.30
CA LEU A 54 -36.29 -2.35 -6.16
C LEU A 54 -35.31 -1.88 -7.22
N PHE A 55 -34.23 -2.62 -7.43
CA PHE A 55 -33.26 -2.31 -8.47
C PHE A 55 -33.92 -2.25 -9.87
N GLN A 56 -34.97 -3.04 -10.07
CA GLN A 56 -35.82 -3.12 -11.27
C GLN A 56 -36.62 -1.84 -11.56
N HIS A 57 -36.51 -0.80 -10.74
CA HIS A 57 -37.25 0.46 -10.88
C HIS A 57 -36.40 1.69 -10.58
N ILE A 58 -35.07 1.57 -10.54
CA ILE A 58 -34.21 2.73 -10.28
C ILE A 58 -34.19 3.68 -11.48
N ILE A 59 -34.23 3.15 -12.71
CA ILE A 59 -34.15 3.93 -13.95
C ILE A 59 -35.52 3.93 -14.66
N GLY A 60 -36.27 2.82 -14.58
CA GLY A 60 -37.62 2.67 -15.14
C GLY A 60 -37.63 2.02 -16.53
N LEU A 61 -36.52 1.40 -16.94
CA LEU A 61 -36.36 0.76 -18.24
C LEU A 61 -37.28 -0.46 -18.41
N VAL A 62 -37.46 -1.25 -17.35
CA VAL A 62 -38.31 -2.46 -17.38
C VAL A 62 -39.75 -2.09 -17.65
N SER A 63 -40.27 -1.05 -16.98
CA SER A 63 -41.62 -0.54 -17.22
C SER A 63 -41.78 -0.02 -18.65
N CYS A 64 -40.81 0.77 -19.14
CA CYS A 64 -40.85 1.30 -20.51
C CYS A 64 -40.86 0.18 -21.57
N ASP A 65 -40.02 -0.85 -21.38
CA ASP A 65 -39.94 -1.96 -22.33
C ASP A 65 -41.16 -2.90 -22.24
N LEU A 66 -41.77 -3.06 -21.06
CA LEU A 66 -42.98 -3.86 -20.87
C LEU A 66 -44.23 -3.24 -21.51
N ALA A 67 -44.35 -1.90 -21.53
CA ALA A 67 -45.43 -1.21 -22.24
C ALA A 67 -45.45 -1.51 -23.75
N ALA A 68 -44.34 -2.03 -24.29
CA ALA A 68 -44.23 -2.50 -25.68
C ALA A 68 -44.62 -3.99 -25.87
N THR A 69 -45.05 -4.69 -24.81
CA THR A 69 -45.42 -6.12 -24.80
C THR A 69 -46.95 -6.32 -24.66
N PRO A 70 -47.52 -7.54 -24.77
CA PRO A 70 -48.97 -7.75 -24.64
C PRO A 70 -49.53 -7.28 -23.29
N SER A 71 -50.71 -6.64 -23.30
CA SER A 71 -51.33 -5.95 -22.15
C SER A 71 -51.39 -6.77 -20.84
N THR A 72 -51.58 -8.09 -20.94
CA THR A 72 -51.64 -8.97 -19.76
C THR A 72 -50.34 -9.05 -18.95
N MET A 73 -49.18 -8.82 -19.59
CA MET A 73 -47.87 -8.85 -18.90
C MET A 73 -47.58 -7.54 -18.17
N GLU A 74 -47.96 -6.43 -18.77
CA GLU A 74 -47.92 -5.09 -18.18
C GLU A 74 -48.81 -5.03 -16.93
N GLU A 75 -50.07 -5.51 -17.03
CA GLU A 75 -51.00 -5.58 -15.89
C GLU A 75 -50.45 -6.40 -14.70
N LEU A 76 -49.86 -7.57 -14.97
CA LEU A 76 -49.24 -8.42 -13.94
C LEU A 76 -48.00 -7.77 -13.31
N TRP A 77 -47.22 -7.03 -14.10
CA TRP A 77 -46.05 -6.30 -13.60
C TRP A 77 -46.49 -5.12 -12.72
N GLU A 78 -47.43 -4.31 -13.19
CA GLU A 78 -48.01 -3.20 -12.43
C GLU A 78 -48.68 -3.66 -11.13
N GLU A 79 -49.42 -4.77 -11.15
CA GLU A 79 -50.04 -5.33 -9.95
C GLU A 79 -48.99 -5.71 -8.89
N LYS A 80 -47.89 -6.35 -9.30
CA LYS A 80 -46.82 -6.77 -8.39
C LYS A 80 -45.97 -5.61 -7.86
N HIS A 81 -45.94 -4.49 -8.57
CA HIS A 81 -45.04 -3.36 -8.30
C HIS A 81 -45.77 -2.03 -8.01
N ARG A 82 -47.08 -2.06 -7.78
CA ARG A 82 -47.94 -0.88 -7.54
C ARG A 82 -47.49 0.05 -6.40
N ASN A 83 -46.71 -0.46 -5.45
CA ASN A 83 -46.26 0.27 -4.26
C ASN A 83 -44.75 0.61 -4.28
N VAL A 84 -44.11 0.61 -5.45
CA VAL A 84 -42.69 0.94 -5.62
C VAL A 84 -42.50 2.45 -5.73
N MET A 85 -41.39 2.96 -5.21
CA MET A 85 -41.03 4.38 -5.29
C MET A 85 -40.82 4.84 -6.75
N PRO A 86 -41.20 6.08 -7.11
CA PRO A 86 -40.89 6.64 -8.43
C PRO A 86 -39.37 6.76 -8.67
N THR A 87 -38.94 6.55 -9.91
CA THR A 87 -37.53 6.63 -10.34
C THR A 87 -36.91 8.01 -10.08
N SER A 88 -37.66 9.09 -10.35
CA SER A 88 -37.24 10.50 -10.16
C SER A 88 -36.98 10.88 -8.69
N VAL A 89 -37.37 10.03 -7.75
CA VAL A 89 -37.04 10.19 -6.32
C VAL A 89 -35.67 9.59 -6.00
N ILE A 90 -35.20 8.62 -6.80
CA ILE A 90 -33.96 7.87 -6.56
C ILE A 90 -32.79 8.44 -7.36
N LEU A 91 -32.97 8.85 -8.61
CA LEU A 91 -31.96 9.47 -9.48
C LEU A 91 -32.55 10.73 -10.14
N THR A 92 -31.72 11.70 -10.55
CA THR A 92 -32.23 12.83 -11.34
C THR A 92 -32.64 12.40 -12.74
N ASP A 93 -33.55 13.16 -13.35
CA ASP A 93 -34.04 12.89 -14.71
C ASP A 93 -32.89 12.89 -15.73
N GLU A 94 -31.90 13.77 -15.57
CA GLU A 94 -30.71 13.81 -16.43
C GLU A 94 -29.87 12.54 -16.29
N THR A 95 -29.71 12.00 -15.08
CA THR A 95 -29.00 10.73 -14.86
C THR A 95 -29.75 9.56 -15.49
N ILE A 96 -31.08 9.54 -15.36
CA ILE A 96 -31.95 8.53 -15.97
C ILE A 96 -31.81 8.58 -17.49
N GLU A 97 -31.90 9.77 -18.09
CA GLU A 97 -31.69 9.99 -19.52
C GLU A 97 -30.31 9.48 -19.97
N ALA A 98 -29.26 9.78 -19.21
CA ALA A 98 -27.90 9.34 -19.50
C ALA A 98 -27.78 7.80 -19.54
N LEU A 99 -28.40 7.12 -18.57
CA LEU A 99 -28.34 5.66 -18.46
C LEU A 99 -29.24 4.95 -19.49
N ALA A 100 -30.31 5.61 -19.95
CA ALA A 100 -31.27 5.09 -20.90
C ALA A 100 -30.89 5.35 -22.38
N GLY A 101 -30.28 6.50 -22.69
CA GLY A 101 -30.11 6.98 -24.08
C GLY A 101 -28.96 6.32 -24.86
N ASN A 102 -28.01 5.68 -24.19
CA ASN A 102 -26.76 5.22 -24.80
C ASN A 102 -26.82 3.80 -25.37
N CYS A 103 -27.65 3.55 -26.39
CA CYS A 103 -27.77 2.21 -26.99
C CYS A 103 -26.46 1.71 -27.65
N PHE A 104 -26.14 0.44 -27.46
CA PHE A 104 -24.99 -0.24 -28.06
C PHE A 104 -25.28 -1.70 -28.43
N ALA A 105 -24.48 -2.25 -29.34
CA ALA A 105 -24.51 -3.65 -29.73
C ALA A 105 -23.19 -4.33 -29.37
N LEU A 106 -23.24 -5.63 -29.11
CA LEU A 106 -22.07 -6.48 -28.89
C LEU A 106 -22.02 -7.61 -29.91
N PRO A 107 -20.84 -8.19 -30.16
CA PRO A 107 -20.72 -9.32 -31.07
C PRO A 107 -21.35 -10.58 -30.48
N PHE A 108 -21.60 -11.56 -31.34
CA PHE A 108 -22.03 -12.90 -30.94
C PHE A 108 -21.13 -13.46 -29.82
N PRO A 109 -21.71 -14.07 -28.76
CA PRO A 109 -23.12 -14.41 -28.61
C PRO A 109 -23.99 -13.33 -27.96
N PHE A 110 -23.54 -12.09 -27.78
CA PHE A 110 -24.31 -11.01 -27.13
C PHE A 110 -24.98 -10.07 -28.14
N ASP A 111 -25.26 -10.56 -29.34
CA ASP A 111 -25.93 -9.88 -30.45
C ASP A 111 -27.46 -10.09 -30.43
N ASP A 112 -28.04 -10.52 -29.31
CA ASP A 112 -29.47 -10.78 -29.14
C ASP A 112 -30.34 -9.51 -29.19
N ARG A 113 -29.81 -8.38 -28.75
CA ARG A 113 -30.49 -7.08 -28.76
C ARG A 113 -29.52 -5.92 -28.67
N LEU A 114 -30.06 -4.70 -28.83
CA LEU A 114 -29.36 -3.49 -28.39
C LEU A 114 -29.49 -3.35 -26.87
N TYR A 115 -28.39 -2.95 -26.24
CA TYR A 115 -28.24 -2.77 -24.80
C TYR A 115 -28.05 -1.30 -24.47
N ARG A 116 -28.40 -0.91 -23.24
CA ARG A 116 -28.13 0.40 -22.64
C ARG A 116 -27.27 0.21 -21.39
N PRO A 117 -26.43 1.17 -20.97
CA PRO A 117 -25.69 1.06 -19.71
C PRO A 117 -26.60 0.76 -18.51
N GLY A 118 -27.78 1.41 -18.47
CA GLY A 118 -28.80 1.15 -17.44
C GLY A 118 -29.34 -0.27 -17.41
N ASP A 119 -29.24 -1.03 -18.51
CA ASP A 119 -29.72 -2.41 -18.53
C ASP A 119 -28.94 -3.32 -17.57
N LEU A 120 -27.65 -3.03 -17.40
CA LEU A 120 -26.75 -3.77 -16.50
C LEU A 120 -26.96 -3.43 -15.03
N ILE A 121 -27.85 -2.48 -14.74
CA ILE A 121 -28.30 -2.08 -13.40
C ILE A 121 -29.68 -2.70 -13.14
N GLU A 122 -30.64 -2.48 -14.03
CA GLU A 122 -32.05 -2.78 -13.78
C GLU A 122 -32.42 -4.26 -14.03
N TYR A 123 -31.84 -4.89 -15.07
CA TYR A 123 -32.20 -6.26 -15.47
C TYR A 123 -31.32 -7.33 -14.81
N LEU A 124 -30.57 -7.01 -13.75
CA LEU A 124 -29.74 -8.00 -13.05
C LEU A 124 -30.59 -9.12 -12.42
N GLY A 125 -31.88 -8.87 -12.13
CA GLY A 125 -32.76 -9.86 -11.52
C GLY A 125 -32.39 -10.18 -10.06
N GLN A 126 -31.88 -9.19 -9.31
CA GLN A 126 -31.64 -9.32 -7.86
C GLN A 126 -32.95 -9.09 -7.09
N GLY A 127 -33.27 -9.96 -6.12
CA GLY A 127 -34.49 -9.84 -5.32
C GLY A 127 -35.16 -11.18 -4.99
N LYS A 128 -36.39 -11.12 -4.46
CA LYS A 128 -37.22 -12.29 -4.12
C LYS A 128 -37.49 -13.16 -5.36
N PRO A 129 -37.72 -14.48 -5.22
CA PRO A 129 -37.92 -15.39 -6.36
C PRO A 129 -38.94 -14.91 -7.41
N GLU A 130 -40.00 -14.22 -6.98
CA GLU A 130 -41.07 -13.70 -7.84
C GLU A 130 -40.66 -12.49 -8.72
N SER A 131 -39.52 -11.85 -8.40
CA SER A 131 -38.93 -10.69 -9.10
C SER A 131 -37.65 -11.06 -9.89
N GLN A 132 -37.26 -12.34 -9.87
CA GLN A 132 -36.07 -12.82 -10.55
C GLN A 132 -36.36 -13.05 -12.04
N LEU A 133 -35.92 -12.12 -12.88
CA LEU A 133 -36.04 -12.20 -14.34
C LEU A 133 -35.36 -13.45 -14.94
N TYR A 134 -34.41 -14.04 -14.22
CA TYR A 134 -33.68 -15.24 -14.62
C TYR A 134 -33.99 -16.49 -13.80
N ALA A 135 -35.05 -16.49 -12.97
CA ALA A 135 -35.50 -17.72 -12.32
C ALA A 135 -36.23 -18.61 -13.33
N ILE A 136 -35.92 -19.92 -13.33
CA ILE A 136 -36.58 -20.92 -14.18
C ILE A 136 -37.97 -21.20 -13.59
N PRO A 137 -39.08 -20.85 -14.25
CA PRO A 137 -40.38 -21.38 -13.88
C PRO A 137 -40.41 -22.87 -14.25
N THR A 138 -41.05 -23.73 -13.43
CA THR A 138 -41.25 -25.16 -13.72
C THR A 138 -41.73 -25.40 -15.17
N GLY A 139 -40.81 -25.67 -16.09
CA GLY A 139 -41.09 -25.97 -17.50
C GLY A 139 -41.38 -24.79 -18.45
N GLY A 140 -41.11 -23.52 -18.11
CA GLY A 140 -41.44 -22.34 -18.94
C GLY A 140 -40.24 -21.47 -19.39
N PRO A 141 -40.46 -20.45 -20.25
CA PRO A 141 -39.43 -19.47 -20.64
C PRO A 141 -39.04 -18.56 -19.47
N TYR A 142 -37.82 -18.03 -19.48
CA TYR A 142 -37.34 -17.11 -18.44
C TYR A 142 -38.18 -15.82 -18.41
N GLY A 143 -38.29 -15.19 -17.25
CA GLY A 143 -39.01 -13.91 -17.12
C GLY A 143 -38.48 -12.85 -18.09
N ILE A 144 -37.17 -12.80 -18.28
CA ILE A 144 -36.50 -11.90 -19.24
C ILE A 144 -36.91 -12.15 -20.69
N GLU A 145 -37.22 -13.40 -21.06
CA GLU A 145 -37.61 -13.78 -22.43
C GLU A 145 -39.03 -13.32 -22.77
N LYS A 146 -39.82 -12.96 -21.75
CA LYS A 146 -41.14 -12.34 -21.92
C LYS A 146 -41.04 -10.85 -22.25
N ILE A 147 -39.95 -10.19 -21.83
CA ILE A 147 -39.65 -8.79 -22.16
C ILE A 147 -38.93 -8.73 -23.51
N PHE A 148 -37.88 -9.55 -23.67
CA PHE A 148 -37.09 -9.63 -24.89
C PHE A 148 -37.18 -11.04 -25.49
N SER A 149 -37.90 -11.19 -26.59
CA SER A 149 -38.15 -12.51 -27.21
C SER A 149 -36.89 -13.28 -27.62
N LYS A 150 -35.76 -12.58 -27.86
CA LYS A 150 -34.44 -13.17 -28.16
C LYS A 150 -33.55 -13.36 -26.92
N GLY A 151 -34.04 -12.99 -25.73
CA GLY A 151 -33.32 -12.98 -24.47
C GLY A 151 -32.55 -11.69 -24.20
N SER A 152 -31.80 -11.70 -23.09
CA SER A 152 -30.87 -10.64 -22.69
C SER A 152 -29.65 -11.27 -22.01
N ARG A 153 -28.77 -11.85 -22.82
CA ARG A 153 -27.66 -12.70 -22.37
C ARG A 153 -26.57 -11.92 -21.63
N LEU A 154 -26.30 -10.68 -22.03
CA LEU A 154 -25.28 -9.85 -21.37
C LEU A 154 -25.68 -9.50 -19.92
N THR A 155 -26.94 -9.14 -19.70
CA THR A 155 -27.44 -8.81 -18.35
C THR A 155 -27.55 -10.07 -17.46
N HIS A 156 -27.85 -11.24 -18.04
CA HIS A 156 -27.72 -12.51 -17.31
C HIS A 156 -26.26 -12.82 -16.97
N LEU A 157 -25.32 -12.59 -17.89
CA LEU A 157 -23.89 -12.73 -17.62
C LEU A 157 -23.43 -11.78 -16.51
N MET A 158 -23.92 -10.55 -16.47
CA MET A 158 -23.59 -9.60 -15.40
C MET A 158 -24.04 -10.10 -14.01
N ASN A 159 -25.19 -10.76 -13.91
CA ASN A 159 -25.59 -11.44 -12.67
C ASN A 159 -24.54 -12.48 -12.24
N ARG A 160 -23.99 -13.24 -13.19
CA ARG A 160 -22.92 -14.22 -12.93
C ARG A 160 -21.61 -13.55 -12.51
N ALA A 161 -21.24 -12.44 -13.17
CA ALA A 161 -20.05 -11.67 -12.84
C ALA A 161 -20.12 -11.06 -11.44
N HIS A 162 -21.28 -10.52 -11.04
CA HIS A 162 -21.53 -10.05 -9.66
C HIS A 162 -21.34 -11.16 -8.62
N ARG A 163 -21.82 -12.39 -8.92
CA ARG A 163 -21.63 -13.55 -8.04
C ARG A 163 -20.17 -13.98 -7.95
N ALA A 164 -19.42 -13.95 -9.05
CA ALA A 164 -17.98 -14.24 -9.04
C ALA A 164 -17.20 -13.20 -8.21
N ALA A 165 -17.58 -11.93 -8.30
CA ALA A 165 -16.98 -10.84 -7.53
C ALA A 165 -17.25 -10.93 -6.02
N SER A 166 -18.47 -11.32 -5.64
CA SER A 166 -18.89 -11.45 -4.23
C SER A 166 -18.60 -12.81 -3.61
N GLY A 167 -18.40 -13.86 -4.41
CA GLY A 167 -17.96 -15.19 -3.97
C GLY A 167 -18.95 -15.98 -3.10
N GLY A 168 -20.22 -15.56 -2.95
CA GLY A 168 -21.21 -16.23 -2.09
C GLY A 168 -20.88 -16.22 -0.58
N GLU A 169 -19.77 -15.58 -0.20
CA GLU A 169 -19.11 -15.64 1.10
C GLU A 169 -19.90 -15.09 2.28
N LYS A 170 -20.95 -14.31 2.01
CA LYS A 170 -21.79 -13.71 3.04
C LYS A 170 -22.62 -14.77 3.75
N GLU A 171 -22.74 -15.96 3.18
CA GLU A 171 -23.50 -17.06 3.75
C GLU A 171 -22.79 -17.65 4.97
N GLY A 172 -23.51 -17.72 6.08
CA GLY A 172 -23.00 -18.30 7.31
C GLY A 172 -22.13 -17.39 8.17
N ILE A 173 -21.75 -16.16 7.76
CA ILE A 173 -21.05 -15.19 8.65
C ILE A 173 -22.02 -14.61 9.68
N LEU A 174 -21.59 -14.49 10.95
CA LEU A 174 -22.30 -13.73 11.98
C LEU A 174 -22.47 -12.27 11.55
N LYS A 175 -23.71 -11.81 11.39
CA LYS A 175 -24.03 -10.46 10.93
C LYS A 175 -24.77 -9.65 11.99
N ASP A 176 -24.46 -8.36 12.04
CA ASP A 176 -25.22 -7.36 12.79
C ASP A 176 -25.52 -6.16 11.90
N PRO A 177 -26.80 -5.88 11.56
CA PRO A 177 -27.16 -4.72 10.76
C PRO A 177 -26.92 -3.42 11.53
N GLN A 178 -26.30 -2.43 10.90
CA GLN A 178 -26.25 -1.08 11.43
C GLN A 178 -27.66 -0.51 11.63
N LYS A 179 -27.88 0.29 12.68
CA LYS A 179 -29.24 0.71 13.08
C LYS A 179 -29.65 2.07 12.57
N ASP A 180 -28.69 2.96 12.31
CA ASP A 180 -28.94 4.35 11.93
C ASP A 180 -28.56 4.60 10.45
N PRO A 181 -29.54 4.83 9.56
CA PRO A 181 -29.26 5.14 8.15
C PRO A 181 -28.55 6.49 7.95
N LYS A 182 -28.58 7.38 8.94
CA LYS A 182 -27.93 8.71 8.89
C LYS A 182 -26.50 8.71 9.43
N ASN A 183 -26.10 7.65 10.12
CA ASN A 183 -24.79 7.54 10.75
C ASN A 183 -24.17 6.16 10.43
N LEU A 184 -23.79 6.01 9.16
CA LEU A 184 -23.24 4.77 8.64
C LEU A 184 -21.72 4.70 8.83
N TRP A 185 -21.25 3.50 9.11
CA TRP A 185 -19.86 3.15 9.32
C TRP A 185 -19.39 2.18 8.24
N GLN A 186 -18.26 2.51 7.63
CA GLN A 186 -17.55 1.62 6.72
C GLN A 186 -16.39 0.97 7.46
N ALA A 187 -16.39 -0.36 7.51
CA ALA A 187 -15.27 -1.12 8.07
C ALA A 187 -14.11 -1.23 7.08
N THR A 188 -12.95 -1.57 7.62
CA THR A 188 -11.84 -2.16 6.88
C THR A 188 -11.84 -3.67 7.14
N PRO A 189 -11.18 -4.48 6.29
CA PRO A 189 -11.00 -5.91 6.54
C PRO A 189 -10.24 -6.23 7.85
N PHE A 190 -9.71 -5.22 8.53
CA PHE A 190 -8.96 -5.32 9.78
C PHE A 190 -9.78 -4.85 11.00
N GLY A 191 -11.03 -4.42 10.79
CA GLY A 191 -11.98 -4.08 11.86
C GLY A 191 -11.98 -2.62 12.30
N TRP A 192 -11.14 -1.76 11.70
CA TRP A 192 -11.24 -0.31 11.85
C TRP A 192 -12.45 0.22 11.07
N GLU A 193 -13.27 1.08 11.68
CA GLU A 193 -14.42 1.72 11.04
C GLU A 193 -14.21 3.23 10.93
N ARG A 194 -14.56 3.79 9.76
CA ARG A 194 -14.64 5.24 9.53
C ARG A 194 -16.11 5.59 9.23
N ARG A 195 -16.57 6.75 9.68
CA ARG A 195 -17.90 7.27 9.30
C ARG A 195 -17.90 7.59 7.80
N ILE A 196 -19.03 7.37 7.14
CA ILE A 196 -19.19 7.76 5.73
C ILE A 196 -19.32 9.28 5.66
N LYS A 197 -18.27 9.99 5.21
CA LYS A 197 -18.22 11.46 5.01
C LYS A 197 -18.55 12.28 6.28
N ASP A 198 -17.55 12.87 6.92
CA ASP A 198 -17.76 13.71 8.13
C ASP A 198 -18.65 14.92 7.81
N CYS A 199 -19.88 14.96 8.33
CA CYS A 199 -20.74 16.14 8.26
C CYS A 199 -20.86 16.79 9.63
N SER A 200 -20.62 18.10 9.68
CA SER A 200 -20.80 18.95 10.86
C SER A 200 -22.26 19.39 11.08
N ASP A 201 -23.21 19.01 10.21
CA ASP A 201 -24.62 19.43 10.27
C ASP A 201 -25.56 18.25 10.57
N PRO A 202 -26.10 18.13 11.80
CA PRO A 202 -27.08 17.12 12.17
C PRO A 202 -28.45 17.26 11.48
N ASN A 203 -28.73 18.39 10.81
CA ASN A 203 -29.97 18.67 10.08
C ASN A 203 -29.79 18.63 8.54
N GLY A 204 -28.60 18.25 8.05
CA GLY A 204 -28.25 18.23 6.62
C GLY A 204 -28.78 17.01 5.85
N THR A 205 -28.59 17.04 4.52
CA THR A 205 -28.81 15.92 3.60
C THR A 205 -28.04 14.67 4.09
N PRO A 206 -28.61 13.44 4.02
CA PRO A 206 -27.88 12.23 4.39
C PRO A 206 -26.52 12.14 3.68
N GLN A 207 -25.46 11.79 4.41
CA GLN A 207 -24.07 11.74 3.91
C GLN A 207 -23.93 10.93 2.60
N ILE A 208 -24.72 9.87 2.48
CA ILE A 208 -24.75 8.99 1.31
C ILE A 208 -25.39 9.66 0.09
N ASP A 209 -26.36 10.57 0.26
CA ASP A 209 -26.99 11.29 -0.86
C ASP A 209 -26.09 12.40 -1.42
N GLU A 210 -25.18 12.96 -0.63
CA GLU A 210 -24.14 13.82 -1.19
C GLU A 210 -23.19 13.04 -2.10
N LEU A 211 -22.80 11.82 -1.69
CA LEU A 211 -22.03 10.90 -2.53
C LEU A 211 -22.83 10.52 -3.79
N LYS A 212 -24.15 10.33 -3.66
CA LYS A 212 -25.05 10.12 -4.81
C LYS A 212 -24.93 11.25 -5.82
N LEU A 213 -25.05 12.50 -5.37
CA LEU A 213 -24.97 13.67 -6.25
C LEU A 213 -23.61 13.78 -6.95
N GLU A 214 -22.52 13.48 -6.25
CA GLU A 214 -21.18 13.42 -6.86
C GLU A 214 -21.09 12.33 -7.94
N VAL A 215 -21.62 11.14 -7.68
CA VAL A 215 -21.68 10.03 -8.64
C VAL A 215 -22.56 10.38 -9.85
N GLU A 216 -23.74 10.95 -9.62
CA GLU A 216 -24.65 11.38 -10.67
C GLU A 216 -24.01 12.47 -11.56
N GLY A 217 -23.34 13.46 -10.98
CA GLY A 217 -22.61 14.47 -11.74
C GLY A 217 -21.56 13.87 -12.67
N ILE A 218 -20.86 12.81 -12.24
CA ILE A 218 -19.91 12.08 -13.09
C ILE A 218 -20.65 11.29 -14.20
N ILE A 219 -21.74 10.61 -13.86
CA ILE A 219 -22.57 9.89 -14.85
C ILE A 219 -23.06 10.85 -15.94
N GLN A 220 -23.67 11.96 -15.54
CA GLN A 220 -24.19 13.00 -16.44
C GLN A 220 -23.08 13.57 -17.33
N LYS A 221 -21.94 13.93 -16.74
CA LYS A 221 -20.76 14.45 -17.46
C LYS A 221 -20.32 13.53 -18.60
N TYR A 222 -20.27 12.22 -18.35
CA TYR A 222 -19.69 11.27 -19.30
C TYR A 222 -20.70 10.58 -20.23
N LEU A 223 -21.95 10.40 -19.80
CA LEU A 223 -22.97 9.67 -20.57
C LEU A 223 -23.99 10.57 -21.28
N LEU A 224 -24.28 11.80 -20.82
CA LEU A 224 -25.16 12.72 -21.58
C LEU A 224 -24.43 13.32 -22.78
N ASN A 225 -23.25 13.89 -22.53
CA ASN A 225 -22.41 14.53 -23.54
C ASN A 225 -21.26 13.60 -23.94
N ARG A 226 -21.62 12.38 -24.38
CA ARG A 226 -20.68 11.28 -24.60
C ARG A 226 -19.66 11.60 -25.70
N ALA A 227 -18.37 11.46 -25.37
CA ALA A 227 -17.30 11.38 -26.37
C ALA A 227 -17.20 9.96 -26.96
N THR A 228 -16.87 9.85 -28.25
CA THR A 228 -16.59 8.56 -28.90
C THR A 228 -15.13 8.54 -29.40
N PRO A 229 -14.29 7.59 -28.96
CA PRO A 229 -14.63 6.46 -28.08
C PRO A 229 -14.92 6.89 -26.62
N PHE A 230 -15.80 6.16 -25.94
CA PHE A 230 -16.17 6.39 -24.54
C PHE A 230 -14.92 6.31 -23.65
N PRO A 231 -14.59 7.36 -22.86
CA PRO A 231 -13.36 7.40 -22.07
C PRO A 231 -13.52 6.64 -20.75
N PHE A 232 -13.74 5.32 -20.81
CA PHE A 232 -14.02 4.47 -19.65
C PHE A 232 -13.00 4.63 -18.52
N THR A 233 -11.70 4.68 -18.82
CA THR A 233 -10.66 4.82 -17.79
C THR A 233 -10.76 6.12 -17.02
N LEU A 234 -11.12 7.24 -17.67
CA LEU A 234 -11.33 8.52 -16.99
C LEU A 234 -12.61 8.50 -16.16
N PHE A 235 -13.69 7.96 -16.74
CA PHE A 235 -14.97 7.77 -16.07
C PHE A 235 -14.83 6.91 -14.80
N ALA A 236 -14.17 5.76 -14.89
CA ALA A 236 -13.90 4.88 -13.76
C ALA A 236 -12.98 5.54 -12.72
N GLY A 237 -11.95 6.28 -13.17
CA GLY A 237 -11.05 7.02 -12.29
C GLY A 237 -11.75 8.09 -11.45
N GLU A 238 -12.69 8.83 -12.05
CA GLU A 238 -13.49 9.84 -11.31
C GLU A 238 -14.48 9.18 -10.34
N LEU A 239 -15.08 8.04 -10.70
CA LEU A 239 -15.99 7.30 -9.83
C LEU A 239 -15.30 6.59 -8.66
N GLN A 240 -14.00 6.29 -8.76
CA GLN A 240 -13.28 5.50 -7.76
C GLN A 240 -13.41 6.09 -6.37
N LYS A 241 -13.20 7.40 -6.21
CA LYS A 241 -13.22 8.06 -4.90
C LYS A 241 -14.61 7.99 -4.24
N PRO A 242 -15.70 8.53 -4.84
CA PRO A 242 -17.01 8.52 -4.18
C PRO A 242 -17.54 7.09 -3.97
N LEU A 243 -17.37 6.18 -4.94
CA LEU A 243 -17.85 4.79 -4.79
C LEU A 243 -17.03 3.98 -3.76
N SER A 244 -15.78 4.35 -3.48
CA SER A 244 -14.98 3.71 -2.42
C SER A 244 -15.44 4.12 -1.01
N GLN A 245 -16.14 5.25 -0.88
CA GLN A 245 -16.71 5.72 0.40
C GLN A 245 -18.10 5.14 0.67
N ALA A 246 -18.83 4.73 -0.38
CA ALA A 246 -20.12 4.08 -0.24
C ALA A 246 -19.98 2.59 0.16
N ILE A 247 -20.78 2.14 1.11
CA ILE A 247 -20.80 0.74 1.58
C ILE A 247 -21.60 -0.17 0.65
N ALA A 248 -21.08 -1.36 0.35
CA ALA A 248 -21.82 -2.35 -0.44
C ALA A 248 -22.82 -3.18 0.39
N ASP A 249 -22.71 -3.14 1.72
CA ASP A 249 -23.57 -3.84 2.66
C ASP A 249 -23.61 -3.08 4.00
N THR A 250 -24.76 -3.05 4.66
CA THR A 250 -24.94 -2.36 5.95
C THR A 250 -24.65 -3.26 7.15
N ASN A 251 -24.46 -4.56 6.96
CA ASN A 251 -24.19 -5.49 8.05
C ASN A 251 -22.70 -5.52 8.41
N ARG A 252 -22.39 -5.44 9.70
CA ARG A 252 -21.07 -5.80 10.23
C ARG A 252 -20.90 -7.32 10.20
N PRO A 253 -19.71 -7.85 9.86
CA PRO A 253 -18.47 -7.16 9.48
C PRO A 253 -18.33 -6.96 7.96
N ILE A 254 -19.36 -7.29 7.16
CA ILE A 254 -19.31 -7.31 5.69
C ILE A 254 -19.50 -5.92 5.04
N ASN A 255 -19.68 -4.88 5.86
CA ASN A 255 -19.61 -3.47 5.52
C ASN A 255 -18.18 -2.99 5.21
N ASP A 256 -17.22 -3.93 5.09
CA ASP A 256 -15.83 -3.67 4.75
C ASP A 256 -15.58 -3.51 3.25
N VAL A 257 -16.47 -4.05 2.42
CA VAL A 257 -16.46 -3.93 0.96
C VAL A 257 -17.24 -2.69 0.52
N SER A 258 -16.62 -1.85 -0.32
CA SER A 258 -17.27 -0.67 -0.90
C SER A 258 -18.07 -0.98 -2.18
N VAL A 259 -18.92 -0.04 -2.60
CA VAL A 259 -19.61 -0.12 -3.91
C VAL A 259 -18.61 -0.17 -5.05
N TRP A 260 -17.49 0.55 -4.95
CA TRP A 260 -16.39 0.49 -5.91
C TRP A 260 -15.79 -0.92 -6.00
N ASP A 261 -15.46 -1.56 -4.87
CA ASP A 261 -14.79 -2.85 -4.86
C ASP A 261 -15.61 -3.93 -5.56
N ILE A 262 -16.91 -3.99 -5.27
CA ILE A 262 -17.81 -4.94 -5.91
C ILE A 262 -18.08 -4.57 -7.38
N GLY A 263 -18.22 -3.28 -7.70
CA GLY A 263 -18.42 -2.77 -9.06
C GLY A 263 -17.24 -3.08 -9.98
N HIS A 264 -16.04 -2.75 -9.53
CA HIS A 264 -14.78 -2.97 -10.24
C HIS A 264 -14.52 -4.46 -10.46
N ALA A 265 -14.63 -5.28 -9.40
CA ALA A 265 -14.47 -6.74 -9.53
C ALA A 265 -15.52 -7.36 -10.46
N GLY A 266 -16.79 -6.94 -10.35
CA GLY A 266 -17.87 -7.39 -11.25
C GLY A 266 -17.59 -7.03 -12.71
N THR A 267 -17.06 -5.83 -12.97
CA THR A 267 -16.68 -5.38 -14.32
C THR A 267 -15.54 -6.23 -14.89
N ALA A 268 -14.51 -6.52 -14.08
CA ALA A 268 -13.39 -7.37 -14.49
C ALA A 268 -13.85 -8.79 -14.89
N PHE A 269 -14.77 -9.38 -14.11
CA PHE A 269 -15.35 -10.69 -14.43
C PHE A 269 -16.24 -10.65 -15.66
N LEU A 270 -17.11 -9.64 -15.79
CA LEU A 270 -17.97 -9.48 -16.97
C LEU A 270 -17.11 -9.46 -18.23
N LEU A 271 -16.04 -8.65 -18.21
CA LEU A 271 -15.13 -8.51 -19.34
C LEU A 271 -14.47 -9.83 -19.72
N ALA A 272 -13.87 -10.52 -18.75
CA ALA A 272 -13.18 -11.78 -19.00
C ALA A 272 -14.14 -12.89 -19.48
N PHE A 273 -15.35 -12.97 -18.91
CA PHE A 273 -16.34 -13.95 -19.34
C PHE A 273 -16.88 -13.64 -20.74
N ALA A 274 -17.22 -12.38 -21.02
CA ALA A 274 -17.73 -11.97 -22.32
C ALA A 274 -16.69 -12.24 -23.41
N ASN A 275 -15.45 -11.78 -23.22
CA ASN A 275 -14.35 -12.01 -24.16
C ASN A 275 -14.04 -13.51 -24.34
N GLY A 276 -14.09 -14.31 -23.27
CA GLY A 276 -13.90 -15.75 -23.37
C GLY A 276 -14.97 -16.45 -24.22
N LEU A 277 -16.24 -16.04 -24.08
CA LEU A 277 -17.36 -16.59 -24.86
C LEU A 277 -17.35 -16.14 -26.33
N ILE A 278 -17.05 -14.86 -26.56
CA ILE A 278 -16.88 -14.28 -27.90
C ILE A 278 -15.71 -14.97 -28.61
N TYR A 279 -14.57 -15.14 -27.94
CA TYR A 279 -13.39 -15.80 -28.52
C TYR A 279 -13.64 -17.25 -28.92
N ARG A 280 -14.41 -17.99 -28.09
CA ARG A 280 -14.81 -19.37 -28.39
C ARG A 280 -15.87 -19.48 -29.48
N ASN A 281 -16.46 -18.35 -29.89
CA ASN A 281 -17.60 -18.28 -30.81
C ASN A 281 -18.70 -19.28 -30.41
N GLN A 282 -19.02 -19.32 -29.12
CA GLN A 282 -19.89 -20.34 -28.53
C GLN A 282 -21.34 -19.85 -28.48
N ALA A 283 -22.26 -20.58 -29.11
CA ALA A 283 -23.70 -20.35 -28.93
C ALA A 283 -24.11 -20.66 -27.48
N ILE A 284 -24.80 -19.72 -26.83
CA ILE A 284 -25.30 -19.88 -25.47
C ILE A 284 -26.78 -19.50 -25.37
N SER A 285 -27.50 -20.19 -24.48
CA SER A 285 -28.87 -19.85 -24.06
C SER A 285 -28.87 -19.38 -22.61
N HIS A 286 -29.99 -18.84 -22.09
CA HIS A 286 -30.08 -18.50 -20.66
C HIS A 286 -29.78 -19.69 -19.73
N ARG A 287 -30.09 -20.93 -20.15
CA ARG A 287 -29.75 -22.16 -19.40
C ARG A 287 -28.26 -22.40 -19.18
N PHE A 288 -27.41 -21.78 -20.01
CA PHE A 288 -25.96 -21.85 -19.84
C PHE A 288 -25.50 -21.23 -18.50
N PHE A 289 -26.29 -20.31 -17.94
CA PHE A 289 -25.97 -19.58 -16.73
C PHE A 289 -26.65 -20.14 -15.47
N ASP A 290 -27.41 -21.24 -15.59
CA ASP A 290 -28.12 -21.88 -14.48
C ASP A 290 -27.17 -22.54 -13.48
N ASN A 291 -27.55 -22.53 -12.20
CA ASN A 291 -26.73 -23.07 -11.10
C ASN A 291 -26.74 -24.61 -11.00
N ASP A 292 -27.82 -25.26 -11.44
CA ASP A 292 -28.07 -26.69 -11.18
C ASP A 292 -27.76 -27.61 -12.40
N ALA A 293 -27.35 -27.04 -13.53
CA ALA A 293 -26.90 -27.80 -14.70
C ALA A 293 -25.36 -27.99 -14.66
N SER A 294 -24.92 -29.25 -14.63
CA SER A 294 -23.52 -29.70 -14.71
C SER A 294 -22.67 -29.04 -15.83
N PRO A 295 -21.33 -28.92 -15.66
CA PRO A 295 -20.62 -28.12 -14.65
C PRO A 295 -20.50 -26.65 -15.09
N ASN A 296 -20.24 -25.76 -14.12
CA ASN A 296 -20.04 -24.33 -14.36
C ASN A 296 -19.02 -24.06 -15.48
N SER A 297 -19.50 -23.45 -16.55
CA SER A 297 -18.82 -23.25 -17.83
C SER A 297 -18.11 -21.89 -17.98
N LEU A 298 -18.36 -20.96 -17.05
CA LEU A 298 -17.72 -19.65 -17.05
C LEU A 298 -16.35 -19.77 -16.38
N THR A 299 -15.30 -19.73 -17.21
CA THR A 299 -13.92 -19.84 -16.76
C THR A 299 -13.11 -18.58 -17.06
N TRP A 300 -12.07 -18.36 -16.26
CA TRP A 300 -11.21 -17.18 -16.30
C TRP A 300 -9.80 -17.51 -15.78
N ARG A 301 -8.85 -16.58 -15.96
CA ARG A 301 -7.44 -16.71 -15.54
C ARG A 301 -6.92 -15.40 -14.95
N ILE A 302 -5.80 -15.48 -14.25
CA ILE A 302 -4.97 -14.33 -13.88
C ILE A 302 -3.81 -14.22 -14.87
N LEU A 303 -3.69 -13.04 -15.48
CA LEU A 303 -2.51 -12.63 -16.23
C LEU A 303 -1.67 -11.73 -15.32
N ARG A 304 -0.48 -12.20 -14.94
CA ARG A 304 0.50 -11.46 -14.14
C ARG A 304 1.58 -10.92 -15.07
N VAL A 305 1.88 -9.63 -14.93
CA VAL A 305 3.00 -8.94 -15.58
C VAL A 305 3.91 -8.49 -14.46
N SER A 306 5.10 -9.09 -14.34
CA SER A 306 5.97 -8.91 -13.19
C SER A 306 7.41 -8.57 -13.56
N VAL A 307 8.06 -7.79 -12.70
CA VAL A 307 9.49 -7.47 -12.71
C VAL A 307 10.01 -7.48 -11.27
N ASP A 308 11.32 -7.63 -11.09
CA ASP A 308 11.95 -7.45 -9.77
C ASP A 308 12.07 -5.96 -9.48
N GLY A 309 10.96 -5.35 -9.06
CA GLY A 309 10.86 -3.92 -8.84
C GLY A 309 11.76 -3.43 -7.71
N LEU A 310 11.82 -4.18 -6.61
CA LEU A 310 12.67 -3.86 -5.46
C LEU A 310 14.16 -3.86 -5.81
N THR A 311 14.65 -4.87 -6.52
CA THR A 311 16.04 -4.90 -6.98
C THR A 311 16.28 -3.83 -8.04
N TYR A 312 15.36 -3.65 -8.98
CA TYR A 312 15.47 -2.61 -9.99
C TYR A 312 15.60 -1.21 -9.37
N LEU A 313 14.80 -0.87 -8.36
CA LEU A 313 14.89 0.43 -7.69
C LEU A 313 16.14 0.57 -6.82
N SER A 314 16.50 -0.46 -6.06
CA SER A 314 17.62 -0.41 -5.10
C SER A 314 19.02 -0.41 -5.73
N GLN A 315 19.15 -0.79 -7.01
CA GLN A 315 20.41 -0.70 -7.75
C GLN A 315 20.79 0.73 -8.19
N ALA A 316 19.91 1.72 -7.99
CA ALA A 316 20.17 3.12 -8.31
C ALA A 316 21.39 3.70 -7.56
N ALA A 317 22.22 4.46 -8.28
CA ALA A 317 23.41 5.09 -7.70
C ALA A 317 23.11 6.46 -7.07
N LYS A 318 22.17 7.22 -7.65
CA LYS A 318 21.74 8.55 -7.18
C LYS A 318 20.21 8.64 -7.08
N MET A 319 19.68 9.62 -6.33
CA MET A 319 18.23 9.81 -6.19
C MET A 319 17.53 10.08 -7.53
N ALA A 320 18.17 10.84 -8.42
CA ALA A 320 17.67 11.06 -9.78
C ALA A 320 17.50 9.73 -10.54
N ASP A 321 18.36 8.73 -10.31
CA ASP A 321 18.20 7.41 -10.92
C ASP A 321 16.99 6.67 -10.38
N ILE A 322 16.73 6.72 -9.06
CA ILE A 322 15.52 6.14 -8.48
C ILE A 322 14.28 6.77 -9.12
N ARG A 323 14.22 8.11 -9.20
CA ARG A 323 13.07 8.81 -9.78
C ARG A 323 12.84 8.45 -11.24
N VAL A 324 13.90 8.38 -12.04
CA VAL A 324 13.83 7.91 -13.43
C VAL A 324 13.30 6.48 -13.48
N ARG A 325 13.86 5.57 -12.67
CA ARG A 325 13.45 4.16 -12.65
C ARG A 325 11.99 4.00 -12.24
N GLN A 326 11.54 4.69 -11.20
CA GLN A 326 10.14 4.74 -10.75
C GLN A 326 9.22 5.24 -11.85
N LYS A 327 9.56 6.38 -12.48
CA LYS A 327 8.78 6.97 -13.57
C LYS A 327 8.64 6.01 -14.73
N LEU A 328 9.75 5.42 -15.21
CA LEU A 328 9.73 4.48 -16.34
C LEU A 328 8.93 3.20 -16.03
N LEU A 329 9.09 2.64 -14.83
CA LEU A 329 8.35 1.44 -14.43
C LEU A 329 6.85 1.75 -14.31
N HIS A 330 6.50 2.86 -13.66
CA HIS A 330 5.12 3.32 -13.56
C HIS A 330 4.50 3.56 -14.93
N GLU A 331 5.18 4.29 -15.82
CA GLU A 331 4.73 4.54 -17.19
C GLU A 331 4.56 3.25 -18.00
N SER A 332 5.43 2.25 -17.81
CA SER A 332 5.34 0.96 -18.49
C SER A 332 4.13 0.16 -18.02
N LEU A 333 3.93 0.05 -16.70
CA LEU A 333 2.78 -0.63 -16.10
C LEU A 333 1.47 0.10 -16.39
N GLU A 334 1.45 1.44 -16.37
CA GLU A 334 0.31 2.24 -16.83
C GLU A 334 0.04 2.04 -18.33
N GLY A 335 1.09 1.92 -19.15
CA GLY A 335 0.98 1.59 -20.56
C GLY A 335 0.31 0.23 -20.77
N VAL A 336 0.72 -0.80 -20.02
CA VAL A 336 0.04 -2.11 -20.03
C VAL A 336 -1.42 -1.97 -19.65
N ARG A 337 -1.72 -1.34 -18.51
CA ARG A 337 -3.09 -1.16 -18.02
C ARG A 337 -3.96 -0.44 -19.06
N ARG A 338 -3.52 0.71 -19.56
CA ARG A 338 -4.23 1.50 -20.57
C ARG A 338 -4.46 0.67 -21.83
N ASN A 339 -3.44 0.03 -22.39
CA ASN A 339 -3.61 -0.75 -23.62
C ASN A 339 -4.58 -1.93 -23.43
N LEU A 340 -4.54 -2.63 -22.30
CA LEU A 340 -5.42 -3.78 -22.04
C LEU A 340 -6.86 -3.35 -21.69
N GLU A 341 -7.07 -2.22 -21.02
CA GLU A 341 -8.40 -1.71 -20.67
C GLU A 341 -9.04 -0.92 -21.82
N ASP A 342 -8.23 -0.22 -22.62
CA ASP A 342 -8.69 0.52 -23.80
C ASP A 342 -9.08 -0.41 -24.96
N ILE A 343 -8.42 -1.57 -25.12
CA ILE A 343 -8.78 -2.62 -26.10
C ILE A 343 -9.82 -3.59 -25.51
N PRO A 344 -10.56 -3.16 -24.50
CA PRO A 344 -11.09 -3.98 -23.38
C PRO A 344 -10.79 -5.49 -23.50
N LEU A 345 -9.58 -5.90 -23.13
CA LEU A 345 -9.16 -7.30 -23.08
C LEU A 345 -9.14 -7.84 -21.65
N ALA A 346 -8.67 -7.03 -20.71
CA ALA A 346 -8.45 -7.39 -19.32
C ALA A 346 -8.51 -6.16 -18.42
N MET A 347 -8.85 -6.36 -17.14
CA MET A 347 -8.92 -5.28 -16.15
C MET A 347 -7.87 -5.48 -15.07
N GLU A 348 -7.12 -4.43 -14.70
CA GLU A 348 -6.15 -4.51 -13.61
C GLU A 348 -6.85 -4.63 -12.26
N VAL A 349 -6.49 -5.63 -11.48
CA VAL A 349 -7.12 -5.94 -10.19
C VAL A 349 -6.15 -5.88 -9.01
N TYR A 350 -4.86 -5.86 -9.30
CA TYR A 350 -3.80 -5.74 -8.31
C TYR A 350 -2.56 -5.10 -8.95
N ARG A 351 -1.85 -4.29 -8.16
CA ARG A 351 -0.54 -3.73 -8.51
C ARG A 351 0.33 -3.62 -7.27
N ASP A 352 1.62 -3.83 -7.42
CA ASP A 352 2.65 -3.52 -6.42
C ASP A 352 3.92 -3.02 -7.13
N GLU A 353 5.02 -2.85 -6.40
CA GLU A 353 6.30 -2.47 -7.00
C GLU A 353 6.83 -3.52 -7.98
N ASN A 354 6.39 -4.77 -7.86
CA ASN A 354 6.82 -5.88 -8.71
C ASN A 354 5.92 -6.08 -9.92
N GLY A 355 4.86 -5.29 -10.10
CA GLY A 355 4.09 -5.20 -11.34
C GLY A 355 2.58 -5.30 -11.15
N SER A 356 1.87 -5.73 -12.20
CA SER A 356 0.40 -5.75 -12.28
C SER A 356 -0.19 -7.14 -12.44
N ALA A 357 -1.44 -7.33 -12.01
CA ALA A 357 -2.22 -8.53 -12.31
C ALA A 357 -3.62 -8.19 -12.81
N PHE A 358 -4.09 -8.99 -13.76
CA PHE A 358 -5.32 -8.76 -14.51
C PHE A 358 -6.23 -9.98 -14.48
N VAL A 359 -7.53 -9.76 -14.41
CA VAL A 359 -8.52 -10.81 -14.71
C VAL A 359 -8.62 -10.93 -16.23
N PHE A 360 -8.33 -12.12 -16.74
CA PHE A 360 -8.12 -12.40 -18.16
C PHE A 360 -9.05 -13.51 -18.65
N PRO A 361 -9.53 -13.48 -19.91
CA PRO A 361 -10.33 -14.56 -20.48
C PRO A 361 -9.58 -15.91 -20.45
N ASP A 362 -10.31 -17.01 -20.23
CA ASP A 362 -9.72 -18.36 -20.27
C ASP A 362 -9.46 -18.83 -21.70
N VAL A 363 -8.27 -18.50 -22.20
CA VAL A 363 -7.73 -18.92 -23.49
C VAL A 363 -6.43 -19.74 -23.34
N PRO A 364 -6.08 -20.60 -24.31
CA PRO A 364 -4.82 -21.33 -24.31
C PRO A 364 -3.58 -20.41 -24.36
N LYS A 365 -2.46 -20.85 -23.76
CA LYS A 365 -1.18 -20.11 -23.75
C LYS A 365 -0.52 -19.99 -25.14
N ASP A 366 -0.91 -20.83 -26.08
CA ASP A 366 -0.47 -20.81 -27.48
C ASP A 366 -1.50 -20.13 -28.40
N SER A 367 -2.58 -19.58 -27.84
CA SER A 367 -3.57 -18.85 -28.62
C SER A 367 -3.01 -17.54 -29.17
N GLY A 368 -3.42 -17.16 -30.39
CA GLY A 368 -3.01 -15.87 -30.96
C GLY A 368 -3.48 -14.68 -30.12
N LEU A 369 -4.58 -14.79 -29.37
CA LEU A 369 -5.02 -13.72 -28.45
C LEU A 369 -3.99 -13.50 -27.34
N TYR A 370 -3.53 -14.59 -26.70
CA TYR A 370 -2.50 -14.49 -25.68
C TYR A 370 -1.18 -13.98 -26.27
N MET A 371 -0.77 -14.45 -27.46
CA MET A 371 0.44 -13.95 -28.12
C MET A 371 0.36 -12.45 -28.44
N THR A 372 -0.77 -11.97 -28.97
CA THR A 372 -0.94 -10.53 -29.23
C THR A 372 -0.98 -9.72 -27.93
N THR A 373 -1.59 -10.27 -26.87
CA THR A 373 -1.56 -9.64 -25.54
C THR A 373 -0.12 -9.51 -25.03
N ARG A 374 0.72 -10.53 -25.25
CA ARG A 374 2.16 -10.46 -24.92
C ARG A 374 2.86 -9.36 -25.71
N GLU A 375 2.61 -9.25 -27.01
CA GLU A 375 3.20 -8.20 -27.86
C GLU A 375 2.82 -6.80 -27.37
N ILE A 376 1.56 -6.60 -26.96
CA ILE A 376 1.09 -5.34 -26.36
C ILE A 376 1.84 -5.03 -25.06
N ILE A 377 2.07 -6.05 -24.21
CA ILE A 377 2.80 -5.90 -22.95
C ILE A 377 4.28 -5.60 -23.21
N ASP A 378 4.92 -6.36 -24.09
CA ASP A 378 6.33 -6.17 -24.45
C ASP A 378 6.56 -4.76 -25.04
N ALA A 379 5.64 -4.28 -25.89
CA ALA A 379 5.68 -2.92 -26.44
C ALA A 379 5.60 -1.84 -25.35
N ALA A 380 4.78 -2.04 -24.32
CA ALA A 380 4.68 -1.10 -23.19
C ALA A 380 5.99 -1.02 -22.37
N PHE A 381 6.83 -2.05 -22.42
CA PHE A 381 8.11 -2.12 -21.72
C PHE A 381 9.32 -1.73 -22.59
N GLU A 382 9.14 -1.34 -23.85
CA GLU A 382 10.26 -0.98 -24.75
C GLU A 382 11.15 0.16 -24.23
N LYS A 383 10.58 1.09 -23.47
CA LYS A 383 11.31 2.27 -22.96
C LYS A 383 12.01 2.01 -21.63
N VAL A 384 11.61 0.98 -20.88
CA VAL A 384 12.22 0.68 -19.58
C VAL A 384 13.37 -0.30 -19.77
N ASP A 385 14.36 -0.22 -18.90
CA ASP A 385 15.60 -1.00 -19.01
C ASP A 385 15.42 -2.47 -18.55
N VAL A 386 14.19 -2.90 -18.25
CA VAL A 386 13.85 -4.25 -17.75
C VAL A 386 12.82 -4.91 -18.65
N LYS A 387 12.86 -6.24 -18.70
CA LYS A 387 11.89 -7.04 -19.43
C LYS A 387 10.88 -7.66 -18.46
N PRO A 388 9.58 -7.60 -18.75
CA PRO A 388 8.57 -8.21 -17.88
C PRO A 388 8.54 -9.73 -18.04
N GLU A 389 8.38 -10.43 -16.92
CA GLU A 389 7.89 -11.80 -16.92
C GLU A 389 6.35 -11.78 -17.06
N ILE A 390 5.83 -12.55 -18.02
CA ILE A 390 4.39 -12.63 -18.29
C ILE A 390 3.90 -14.03 -17.95
N ILE A 391 3.19 -14.15 -16.83
CA ILE A 391 2.70 -15.42 -16.29
C ILE A 391 1.19 -15.48 -16.48
N LEU A 392 0.71 -16.57 -17.10
CA LEU A 392 -0.71 -16.89 -17.15
C LEU A 392 -1.00 -18.09 -16.23
N SER A 393 -1.91 -17.90 -15.29
CA SER A 393 -2.31 -18.90 -14.30
C SER A 393 -3.00 -20.12 -14.93
N GLY A 394 -3.31 -21.11 -14.09
CA GLY A 394 -4.32 -22.13 -14.40
C GLY A 394 -5.72 -21.52 -14.53
N HIS A 395 -6.69 -22.33 -14.98
CA HIS A 395 -8.09 -21.90 -15.11
C HIS A 395 -8.81 -21.89 -13.75
N PHE A 396 -9.70 -20.91 -13.59
CA PHE A 396 -10.63 -20.77 -12.48
C PHE A 396 -12.07 -20.78 -13.02
N THR A 397 -13.05 -21.14 -12.19
CA THR A 397 -14.49 -21.09 -12.55
C THR A 397 -15.17 -19.94 -11.82
N SER A 398 -16.29 -19.44 -12.35
CA SER A 398 -17.07 -18.32 -11.77
C SER A 398 -17.77 -18.65 -10.44
N TRP A 399 -17.90 -19.95 -10.18
CA TRP A 399 -18.58 -20.58 -9.05
C TRP A 399 -17.90 -21.92 -8.83
N PRO A 400 -17.56 -22.26 -7.61
CA PRO A 400 -16.96 -23.55 -7.35
C PRO A 400 -18.05 -24.59 -7.13
N ILE A 401 -17.85 -25.79 -7.67
CA ILE A 401 -18.86 -26.84 -7.64
C ILE A 401 -19.21 -27.14 -6.17
N ARG A 402 -20.51 -27.20 -5.84
CA ARG A 402 -21.03 -27.52 -4.50
C ARG A 402 -20.35 -28.81 -4.00
N GLY A 403 -19.53 -28.69 -2.95
CA GLY A 403 -18.65 -29.76 -2.47
C GLY A 403 -17.15 -29.47 -2.69
N GLU A 404 -16.43 -29.30 -1.59
CA GLU A 404 -14.95 -29.28 -1.43
C GLU A 404 -14.05 -28.33 -2.27
N ASN A 405 -14.52 -27.66 -3.32
CA ASN A 405 -13.60 -26.94 -4.23
C ASN A 405 -13.73 -25.40 -4.26
N GLU A 406 -14.57 -24.77 -3.43
CA GLU A 406 -14.68 -23.30 -3.31
C GLU A 406 -13.41 -22.64 -2.80
N ARG A 407 -12.91 -23.20 -1.70
CA ARG A 407 -11.75 -22.71 -0.96
C ARG A 407 -10.47 -22.75 -1.80
N LYS A 408 -10.31 -23.76 -2.64
CA LYS A 408 -9.09 -24.00 -3.44
C LYS A 408 -8.94 -23.04 -4.63
N GLN A 409 -10.01 -22.40 -5.11
CA GLN A 409 -9.92 -21.55 -6.31
C GLN A 409 -9.42 -20.15 -5.97
N ILE A 410 -10.02 -19.50 -4.98
CA ILE A 410 -9.59 -18.17 -4.54
C ILE A 410 -8.20 -18.23 -3.92
N ASP A 411 -7.89 -19.23 -3.07
CA ASP A 411 -6.54 -19.43 -2.53
C ASP A 411 -5.49 -19.59 -3.65
N ARG A 412 -5.81 -20.32 -4.73
CA ARG A 412 -4.92 -20.46 -5.90
C ARG A 412 -4.82 -19.16 -6.71
N ALA A 413 -5.90 -18.38 -6.83
CA ALA A 413 -5.88 -17.08 -7.48
C ALA A 413 -5.00 -16.09 -6.68
N ILE A 414 -5.14 -16.05 -5.35
CA ILE A 414 -4.31 -15.24 -4.45
C ILE A 414 -2.84 -15.56 -4.64
N LYS A 415 -2.48 -16.86 -4.60
CA LYS A 415 -1.10 -17.31 -4.83
C LYS A 415 -0.57 -16.91 -6.21
N SER A 416 -1.44 -16.75 -7.20
CA SER A 416 -1.04 -16.33 -8.55
C SER A 416 -0.70 -14.83 -8.63
N PHE A 417 -1.16 -14.00 -7.68
CA PHE A 417 -0.75 -12.58 -7.60
C PHE A 417 0.67 -12.41 -7.09
N HIS A 418 1.11 -13.33 -6.24
CA HIS A 418 2.39 -13.29 -5.54
C HIS A 418 3.32 -14.42 -5.97
N HIS A 419 3.26 -14.81 -7.25
CA HIS A 419 4.24 -15.74 -7.81
C HIS A 419 5.62 -15.15 -7.52
N GLY A 420 6.51 -15.95 -6.93
CA GLY A 420 7.73 -15.49 -6.25
C GLY A 420 8.59 -14.51 -7.06
N ASP A 421 9.47 -13.79 -6.37
CA ASP A 421 10.24 -12.67 -6.92
C ASP A 421 10.86 -13.03 -8.28
N PRO A 422 10.39 -12.41 -9.38
CA PRO A 422 10.88 -12.73 -10.72
C PRO A 422 12.37 -12.39 -10.79
N ALA A 423 13.12 -13.07 -11.65
CA ALA A 423 14.50 -12.65 -11.89
C ALA A 423 14.51 -11.29 -12.62
N LEU A 424 15.44 -10.40 -12.24
CA LEU A 424 15.65 -9.16 -12.99
C LEU A 424 16.20 -9.47 -14.40
N GLU A 425 15.33 -9.45 -15.41
CA GLU A 425 15.69 -9.59 -16.82
C GLU A 425 15.84 -8.22 -17.51
N VAL A 426 16.75 -8.14 -18.47
CA VAL A 426 17.00 -6.95 -19.30
C VAL A 426 16.83 -7.27 -20.77
N ASN A 427 16.62 -6.25 -21.61
CA ASN A 427 16.52 -6.43 -23.05
C ASN A 427 17.90 -6.72 -23.67
N ILE A 428 18.25 -8.00 -23.79
CA ILE A 428 19.57 -8.45 -24.28
C ILE A 428 19.89 -7.90 -25.67
N LYS A 429 18.93 -7.87 -26.60
CA LYS A 429 19.16 -7.39 -27.97
C LYS A 429 19.56 -5.91 -27.99
N GLU A 430 18.86 -5.08 -27.21
CA GLU A 430 19.22 -3.66 -27.11
C GLU A 430 20.61 -3.48 -26.49
N MET A 431 20.98 -4.35 -25.52
CA MET A 431 22.30 -4.30 -24.91
C MET A 431 23.40 -4.75 -25.88
N GLU A 432 23.17 -5.79 -26.67
CA GLU A 432 24.10 -6.22 -27.72
C GLU A 432 24.36 -5.09 -28.73
N GLU A 433 23.32 -4.41 -29.21
CA GLU A 433 23.47 -3.25 -30.09
C GLU A 433 24.25 -2.11 -29.43
N ALA A 434 24.02 -1.86 -28.14
CA ALA A 434 24.70 -0.80 -27.41
C ALA A 434 26.20 -1.05 -27.28
N TRP A 435 26.61 -2.31 -27.11
CA TRP A 435 28.01 -2.71 -26.96
C TRP A 435 28.71 -3.06 -28.28
N ALA A 436 27.96 -3.39 -29.34
CA ALA A 436 28.49 -3.66 -30.68
C ALA A 436 28.90 -2.39 -31.44
N ASN A 437 28.28 -1.24 -31.13
CA ASN A 437 28.54 0.04 -31.80
C ASN A 437 29.84 0.70 -31.28
N GLN A 438 30.99 0.05 -31.52
CA GLN A 438 32.32 0.44 -31.03
C GLN A 438 33.06 1.42 -31.95
N GLN A 439 32.43 2.55 -32.31
CA GLN A 439 33.12 3.58 -33.11
C GLN A 439 34.33 4.21 -32.38
N HIS A 440 34.47 4.03 -31.05
CA HIS A 440 35.62 4.50 -30.27
C HIS A 440 35.96 3.53 -29.11
N ALA A 441 37.14 3.73 -28.51
CA ALA A 441 37.77 2.91 -27.45
C ALA A 441 36.80 2.33 -26.40
N PRO A 442 37.08 1.13 -25.85
CA PRO A 442 36.19 0.46 -24.89
C PRO A 442 35.88 1.36 -23.70
N ARG A 443 34.62 1.77 -23.58
CA ARG A 443 34.13 2.61 -22.48
C ARG A 443 33.57 1.71 -21.38
N GLN A 444 33.74 2.14 -20.13
CA GLN A 444 33.17 1.47 -18.96
C GLN A 444 31.64 1.48 -19.00
N ILE A 445 31.02 0.68 -18.14
CA ILE A 445 29.57 0.63 -17.98
C ILE A 445 29.04 1.93 -17.36
N CYS A 446 27.85 2.35 -17.81
CA CYS A 446 27.16 3.53 -17.31
C CYS A 446 26.74 3.33 -15.85
N THR A 447 27.15 4.24 -14.96
CA THR A 447 26.87 4.17 -13.51
C THR A 447 25.40 4.37 -13.14
N ALA A 448 24.58 4.95 -14.03
CA ALA A 448 23.15 5.20 -13.81
C ALA A 448 22.28 3.96 -14.08
N CYS A 449 22.26 3.46 -15.33
CA CYS A 449 21.52 2.24 -15.66
C CYS A 449 22.23 0.94 -15.23
N GLY A 450 23.57 0.92 -15.20
CA GLY A 450 24.33 -0.31 -14.97
C GLY A 450 24.30 -1.28 -16.16
N LEU A 451 23.99 -0.81 -17.38
CA LEU A 451 23.75 -1.66 -18.54
C LEU A 451 24.51 -1.21 -19.81
N ARG A 452 24.35 0.05 -20.22
CA ARG A 452 24.90 0.61 -21.47
C ARG A 452 26.33 1.15 -21.29
N PRO A 453 27.15 1.28 -22.35
CA PRO A 453 28.45 1.96 -22.27
C PRO A 453 28.31 3.46 -21.95
N GLN A 454 29.32 4.04 -21.30
CA GLN A 454 29.40 5.48 -21.05
C GLN A 454 29.41 6.29 -22.38
N GLY A 455 28.65 7.37 -22.46
CA GLY A 455 28.47 8.20 -23.66
C GLY A 455 27.68 7.56 -24.81
N TYR A 456 27.13 6.35 -24.65
CA TYR A 456 26.27 5.75 -25.65
C TYR A 456 24.92 6.48 -25.80
N GLY A 457 24.38 6.51 -27.01
CA GLY A 457 22.98 6.85 -27.28
C GLY A 457 22.70 8.30 -27.67
N ALA A 458 23.72 9.12 -27.99
CA ALA A 458 23.51 10.50 -28.44
C ALA A 458 22.58 10.60 -29.67
N HIS A 459 22.68 9.65 -30.61
CA HIS A 459 21.80 9.58 -31.79
C HIS A 459 20.34 9.20 -31.46
N LYS A 460 20.12 8.51 -30.32
CA LYS A 460 18.80 8.09 -29.85
C LYS A 460 18.06 9.19 -29.08
N VAL A 461 18.73 10.29 -28.74
CA VAL A 461 18.13 11.43 -28.02
C VAL A 461 17.96 12.59 -29.01
N ASP A 462 16.71 12.96 -29.32
CA ASP A 462 16.41 14.01 -30.31
C ASP A 462 17.13 15.33 -30.00
N GLY A 463 17.15 15.72 -28.73
CA GLY A 463 17.82 16.92 -28.26
C GLY A 463 19.35 16.92 -28.44
N TYR A 464 19.99 15.78 -28.71
CA TYR A 464 21.44 15.66 -28.85
C TYR A 464 21.91 15.48 -30.30
N ARG A 465 20.99 15.24 -31.24
CA ARG A 465 21.32 14.96 -32.64
C ARG A 465 22.05 16.10 -33.35
N HIS A 466 21.91 17.34 -32.88
CA HIS A 466 22.57 18.51 -33.46
C HIS A 466 24.08 18.58 -33.16
N ASN A 467 24.56 17.90 -32.10
CA ASN A 467 25.97 17.83 -31.76
C ASN A 467 26.30 16.53 -30.98
N PRO A 468 26.20 15.36 -31.64
CA PRO A 468 26.23 14.07 -30.96
C PRO A 468 27.58 13.77 -30.28
N ASP A 469 28.70 14.25 -30.83
CA ASP A 469 30.03 14.00 -30.28
C ASP A 469 30.25 14.77 -28.97
N TYR A 470 29.82 16.04 -28.90
CA TYR A 470 29.83 16.80 -27.66
C TYR A 470 29.04 16.09 -26.54
N TYR A 471 27.80 15.65 -26.82
CA TYR A 471 26.98 14.99 -25.80
C TYR A 471 27.48 13.60 -25.43
N ARG A 472 28.12 12.90 -26.36
CA ARG A 472 28.81 11.63 -26.12
C ARG A 472 29.95 11.81 -25.12
N ASP A 473 30.79 12.82 -25.31
CA ASP A 473 31.93 13.08 -24.44
C ASP A 473 31.51 13.67 -23.10
N LYS A 474 30.50 14.55 -23.11
CA LYS A 474 29.87 15.08 -21.90
C LYS A 474 29.22 14.00 -21.03
N ALA A 475 28.53 13.03 -21.63
CA ALA A 475 27.96 11.92 -20.86
C ALA A 475 29.06 10.99 -20.33
N ALA A 476 30.13 10.76 -21.11
CA ALA A 476 31.24 9.92 -20.69
C ALA A 476 32.07 10.50 -19.56
N SER A 477 32.34 11.81 -19.57
CA SER A 477 33.02 12.51 -18.45
C SER A 477 32.22 12.43 -17.15
N ARG A 478 30.91 12.21 -17.24
CA ARG A 478 29.99 12.00 -16.10
C ARG A 478 29.79 10.54 -15.73
N HIS A 479 30.50 9.62 -16.38
CA HIS A 479 30.38 8.17 -16.20
C HIS A 479 28.96 7.62 -16.44
N ILE A 480 28.21 8.20 -17.37
CA ILE A 480 26.85 7.78 -17.74
C ILE A 480 26.66 7.69 -19.27
N CYS A 481 25.60 7.05 -19.75
CA CYS A 481 25.19 7.09 -21.15
C CYS A 481 24.33 8.35 -21.43
N CYS A 482 24.23 8.75 -22.69
CA CYS A 482 23.45 9.93 -23.10
C CYS A 482 21.97 9.77 -22.77
N ILE A 483 21.41 8.56 -22.91
CA ILE A 483 20.00 8.28 -22.56
C ILE A 483 19.73 8.57 -21.07
N CYS A 484 20.58 8.10 -20.15
CA CYS A 484 20.45 8.37 -18.72
C CYS A 484 20.68 9.86 -18.39
N MET A 485 21.60 10.53 -19.11
CA MET A 485 21.83 11.96 -18.95
C MET A 485 20.57 12.77 -19.28
N ASP A 486 19.87 12.41 -20.35
CA ASP A 486 18.62 13.05 -20.77
C ASP A 486 17.48 12.78 -19.79
N ARG A 487 17.30 11.52 -19.38
CA ARG A 487 16.29 11.11 -18.39
C ARG A 487 16.46 11.86 -17.06
N ARG A 488 17.69 12.03 -16.56
CA ARG A 488 17.97 12.79 -15.33
C ARG A 488 17.64 14.27 -15.47
N ARG A 489 17.90 14.88 -16.64
CA ARG A 489 17.54 16.28 -16.91
C ARG A 489 16.03 16.49 -16.73
N GLY A 490 15.22 15.57 -17.27
CA GLY A 490 13.76 15.65 -17.15
C GLY A 490 13.26 15.65 -15.69
N ILE A 491 13.92 14.93 -14.78
CA ILE A 491 13.57 14.95 -13.35
C ILE A 491 13.87 16.31 -12.71
N ALA A 492 15.02 16.90 -13.02
CA ALA A 492 15.40 18.20 -12.45
C ALA A 492 14.57 19.35 -13.04
N GLU A 493 14.18 19.24 -14.32
CA GLU A 493 13.25 20.16 -14.98
C GLU A 493 11.89 20.16 -14.30
N GLU A 494 11.27 18.97 -14.17
CA GLU A 494 9.97 18.79 -13.49
C GLU A 494 10.00 19.35 -12.05
N TRP A 495 11.10 19.11 -11.32
CA TRP A 495 11.29 19.70 -9.98
C TRP A 495 11.40 21.22 -10.01
N ALA A 496 12.16 21.80 -10.94
CA ALA A 496 12.42 23.24 -11.04
C ALA A 496 11.28 24.05 -11.67
N THR A 497 10.28 23.40 -12.28
CA THR A 497 9.18 24.11 -12.95
C THR A 497 7.81 23.79 -12.36
N GLU A 498 7.60 22.58 -11.86
CA GLU A 498 6.27 22.10 -11.45
C GLU A 498 6.20 21.71 -9.97
N LYS A 499 7.31 21.29 -9.35
CA LYS A 499 7.31 20.63 -8.03
C LYS A 499 8.23 21.25 -6.98
N LEU A 500 8.50 22.57 -7.06
CA LEU A 500 9.28 23.23 -6.01
C LEU A 500 8.56 23.11 -4.66
N GLY A 501 7.26 23.40 -4.59
CA GLY A 501 6.49 23.36 -3.34
C GLY A 501 6.09 21.97 -2.86
N GLU A 502 6.79 20.89 -3.23
CA GLU A 502 6.43 19.52 -2.85
C GLU A 502 7.53 18.82 -2.03
N PHE A 503 7.50 17.48 -1.97
CA PHE A 503 8.62 16.69 -1.47
C PHE A 503 9.89 16.98 -2.28
N THR A 504 11.01 17.09 -1.58
CA THR A 504 12.30 17.27 -2.25
C THR A 504 12.69 16.05 -3.11
N VAL A 505 13.63 16.26 -4.04
CA VAL A 505 14.33 15.21 -4.79
C VAL A 505 15.83 15.17 -4.46
N TRP A 506 16.29 16.03 -3.55
CA TRP A 506 17.70 16.23 -3.18
C TRP A 506 17.95 15.68 -1.78
N THR A 507 18.95 14.81 -1.64
CA THR A 507 19.33 14.25 -0.33
C THR A 507 19.81 15.30 0.65
N ASP A 508 20.46 16.34 0.15
CA ASP A 508 21.03 17.43 0.94
C ASP A 508 19.91 18.29 1.60
N GLU A 509 18.75 18.40 0.96
CA GLU A 509 17.55 19.01 1.55
C GLU A 509 16.87 18.11 2.60
N VAL A 510 17.11 16.80 2.58
CA VAL A 510 16.58 15.85 3.59
C VAL A 510 17.51 15.75 4.80
N ALA A 511 18.80 15.97 4.63
CA ALA A 511 19.78 15.79 5.69
C ALA A 511 19.44 16.66 6.91
N ASP A 512 19.55 16.05 8.10
CA ASP A 512 19.39 16.79 9.34
C ASP A 512 20.59 17.71 9.59
N ARG A 513 20.52 18.50 10.68
CA ARG A 513 21.58 19.43 11.09
C ARG A 513 22.95 18.78 11.37
N ASN A 514 23.01 17.46 11.46
CA ASN A 514 24.22 16.68 11.71
C ASN A 514 24.66 15.89 10.47
N GLU A 515 24.18 16.27 9.28
CA GLU A 515 24.48 15.63 7.99
C GLU A 515 23.95 14.20 7.86
N ARG A 516 22.91 13.82 8.60
CA ARG A 516 22.40 12.44 8.62
C ARG A 516 21.05 12.29 7.93
N LEU A 517 20.85 11.10 7.39
CA LEU A 517 19.61 10.61 6.82
C LEU A 517 19.15 9.37 7.58
N ALA A 518 17.85 9.12 7.54
CA ALA A 518 17.26 7.84 7.89
C ALA A 518 16.43 7.34 6.70
N LEU A 519 16.63 6.09 6.29
CA LEU A 519 15.70 5.37 5.42
C LEU A 519 14.78 4.54 6.30
N ILE A 520 13.51 4.89 6.31
CA ILE A 520 12.46 4.11 6.96
C ILE A 520 11.96 3.06 5.99
N THR A 521 11.88 1.81 6.46
CA THR A 521 11.28 0.69 5.72
C THR A 521 10.13 0.09 6.52
N GLY A 522 9.06 -0.32 5.84
CA GLY A 522 7.93 -1.02 6.45
C GLY A 522 7.44 -2.15 5.56
N SER A 523 7.09 -3.29 6.17
CA SER A 523 6.49 -4.43 5.46
C SER A 523 5.33 -5.03 6.24
N PHE A 524 4.18 -5.23 5.57
CA PHE A 524 3.06 -6.03 6.10
C PHE A 524 3.16 -7.49 5.65
N ASP A 525 2.96 -8.44 6.57
CA ASP A 525 2.79 -9.85 6.19
C ASP A 525 1.33 -10.16 5.77
N LEU A 526 0.97 -9.72 4.57
CA LEU A 526 -0.38 -9.94 4.03
C LEU A 526 -0.67 -11.42 3.76
N HIS A 527 0.35 -12.23 3.49
CA HIS A 527 0.17 -13.65 3.25
C HIS A 527 -0.29 -14.39 4.50
N HIS A 528 0.37 -14.12 5.63
CA HIS A 528 -0.03 -14.68 6.90
C HIS A 528 -1.46 -14.25 7.26
N PHE A 529 -1.80 -12.98 7.05
CA PHE A 529 -3.16 -12.49 7.29
C PHE A 529 -4.20 -13.19 6.41
N LEU A 530 -3.99 -13.23 5.10
CA LEU A 530 -4.94 -13.83 4.15
C LEU A 530 -5.17 -15.32 4.41
N ASP A 531 -4.11 -16.08 4.77
CA ASP A 531 -4.21 -17.50 5.14
C ASP A 531 -5.02 -17.71 6.44
N ASN A 532 -5.15 -16.67 7.29
CA ASN A 532 -5.77 -16.73 8.61
C ASN A 532 -6.95 -15.75 8.82
N HIS A 533 -7.54 -15.25 7.73
CA HIS A 533 -8.68 -14.32 7.79
C HIS A 533 -10.02 -15.08 7.81
N PHE A 534 -10.67 -15.10 8.98
CA PHE A 534 -11.90 -15.84 9.26
C PHE A 534 -12.85 -15.01 10.12
N TYR A 535 -14.15 -15.26 10.00
CA TYR A 535 -15.18 -14.71 10.88
C TYR A 535 -15.97 -15.83 11.59
N PRO A 536 -16.54 -15.55 12.77
CA PRO A 536 -17.51 -16.45 13.40
C PRO A 536 -18.74 -16.65 12.53
N SER A 537 -19.42 -17.80 12.67
CA SER A 537 -20.61 -18.12 11.89
C SER A 537 -21.93 -17.89 12.63
N GLN A 538 -23.03 -17.71 11.90
CA GLN A 538 -24.37 -17.82 12.48
C GLN A 538 -24.71 -19.29 12.79
N VAL A 539 -25.17 -19.56 14.01
CA VAL A 539 -25.71 -20.88 14.38
C VAL A 539 -27.10 -20.99 13.76
N GLU A 540 -27.23 -21.70 12.63
CA GLU A 540 -28.53 -22.16 12.17
C GLU A 540 -29.05 -23.20 13.16
N ASN A 541 -30.30 -23.05 13.60
CA ASN A 541 -31.06 -24.01 14.41
C ASN A 541 -31.18 -25.37 13.68
N ARG A 542 -30.09 -26.15 13.60
CA ARG A 542 -30.11 -27.53 13.14
C ARG A 542 -30.61 -28.38 14.29
N LYS A 543 -31.94 -28.52 14.36
CA LYS A 543 -32.59 -29.57 15.15
C LYS A 543 -31.94 -30.89 14.77
N ASN A 544 -31.22 -31.50 15.71
CA ASN A 544 -30.54 -32.80 15.63
C ASN A 544 -29.12 -32.79 15.03
N CYS A 545 -28.14 -32.43 15.84
CA CYS A 545 -26.88 -33.20 15.94
C CYS A 545 -26.21 -32.84 17.27
N ALA A 546 -25.90 -33.82 18.10
CA ALA A 546 -25.25 -33.64 19.41
C ALA A 546 -23.77 -33.17 19.33
N ASP A 547 -23.31 -32.72 18.15
CA ASP A 547 -21.96 -32.24 17.84
C ASP A 547 -21.94 -30.77 17.33
N SER A 548 -22.94 -29.96 17.69
CA SER A 548 -23.15 -28.61 17.14
C SER A 548 -22.19 -27.56 17.71
N PHE A 549 -20.91 -27.59 17.33
CA PHE A 549 -19.99 -26.47 17.52
C PHE A 549 -20.17 -25.41 16.42
N GLN A 550 -20.01 -24.12 16.76
CA GLN A 550 -20.07 -22.98 15.83
C GLN A 550 -18.85 -23.04 14.88
N LYS A 551 -19.09 -23.30 13.59
CA LYS A 551 -18.03 -23.49 12.56
C LYS A 551 -17.68 -22.17 11.89
N GLY A 552 -16.45 -21.67 11.99
CA GLY A 552 -16.01 -20.43 11.36
C GLY A 552 -16.23 -20.37 9.84
N ALA A 553 -16.55 -19.17 9.34
CA ALA A 553 -16.72 -18.87 7.92
C ALA A 553 -15.47 -18.15 7.38
N ARG A 554 -14.96 -18.58 6.22
CA ARG A 554 -13.98 -17.80 5.45
C ARG A 554 -14.70 -16.72 4.67
N SER A 555 -14.09 -15.56 4.57
CA SER A 555 -14.63 -14.40 3.88
C SER A 555 -13.60 -13.89 2.89
N GLN A 556 -13.33 -14.66 1.85
CA GLN A 556 -12.30 -14.35 0.85
C GLN A 556 -12.96 -14.18 -0.52
N SER A 557 -13.63 -13.06 -0.76
CA SER A 557 -14.07 -12.69 -2.10
C SER A 557 -12.98 -11.93 -2.80
N PHE A 558 -13.08 -11.91 -4.11
CA PHE A 558 -12.24 -11.07 -4.93
C PHE A 558 -12.31 -9.59 -4.51
N ALA A 559 -13.51 -9.10 -4.21
CA ALA A 559 -13.72 -7.72 -3.74
C ALA A 559 -13.03 -7.45 -2.39
N ARG A 560 -13.11 -8.36 -1.41
CA ARG A 560 -12.42 -8.18 -0.11
C ARG A 560 -10.91 -8.28 -0.22
N LEU A 561 -10.38 -9.17 -1.07
CA LEU A 561 -8.94 -9.25 -1.30
C LEU A 561 -8.38 -7.94 -1.85
N ARG A 562 -9.09 -7.36 -2.83
CA ARG A 562 -8.76 -6.02 -3.33
C ARG A 562 -8.78 -4.99 -2.20
N ARG A 563 -9.79 -5.04 -1.33
CA ARG A 563 -9.91 -4.13 -0.19
C ARG A 563 -8.73 -4.24 0.78
N VAL A 564 -8.24 -5.45 1.08
CA VAL A 564 -7.04 -5.67 1.92
C VAL A 564 -5.84 -4.92 1.36
N TRP A 565 -5.60 -5.01 0.05
CA TRP A 565 -4.48 -4.32 -0.59
C TRP A 565 -4.65 -2.81 -0.66
N GLU A 566 -5.86 -2.34 -0.94
CA GLU A 566 -6.12 -0.90 -1.02
C GLU A 566 -6.05 -0.23 0.35
N VAL A 567 -6.54 -0.89 1.42
CA VAL A 567 -6.44 -0.34 2.79
C VAL A 567 -4.98 -0.27 3.24
N THR A 568 -4.16 -1.27 2.94
CA THR A 568 -2.73 -1.27 3.31
C THR A 568 -1.92 -0.29 2.46
N ARG A 569 -2.21 -0.16 1.17
CA ARG A 569 -1.66 0.91 0.32
C ARG A 569 -2.03 2.29 0.86
N GLN A 570 -3.30 2.48 1.24
CA GLN A 570 -3.79 3.74 1.77
C GLN A 570 -3.15 4.07 3.12
N PHE A 571 -2.96 3.07 3.99
CA PHE A 571 -2.21 3.23 5.24
C PHE A 571 -0.84 3.88 4.98
N TRP A 572 -0.07 3.36 4.03
CA TRP A 572 1.24 3.89 3.66
C TRP A 572 1.20 5.27 3.00
N ARG A 573 0.14 5.57 2.23
CA ARG A 573 -0.07 6.92 1.67
C ARG A 573 -0.38 7.94 2.75
N GLU A 574 -1.14 7.58 3.77
CA GLU A 574 -1.45 8.46 4.91
C GLU A 574 -0.23 8.67 5.84
N ILE A 575 0.77 7.77 5.81
CA ILE A 575 2.05 8.00 6.51
C ILE A 575 2.80 9.21 5.93
N THR A 576 2.64 9.55 4.64
CA THR A 576 3.27 10.76 4.09
C THR A 576 2.80 12.05 4.78
N ASP A 577 1.55 12.13 5.21
CA ASP A 577 1.02 13.27 5.98
C ASP A 577 1.64 13.32 7.40
N SER A 578 1.90 12.14 7.98
CA SER A 578 2.59 12.04 9.27
C SER A 578 4.04 12.48 9.17
N ILE A 579 4.71 12.16 8.05
CA ILE A 579 6.07 12.64 7.77
C ILE A 579 6.10 14.16 7.67
N GLU A 580 5.17 14.77 6.94
CA GLU A 580 5.10 16.25 6.85
C GLU A 580 4.90 16.88 8.23
N LYS A 581 3.99 16.36 9.06
CA LYS A 581 3.75 16.85 10.43
C LYS A 581 4.96 16.74 11.35
N VAL A 582 5.78 15.70 11.20
CA VAL A 582 6.98 15.47 12.04
C VAL A 582 8.19 16.26 11.55
N THR A 583 8.40 16.30 10.24
CA THR A 583 9.58 16.92 9.63
C THR A 583 9.44 18.44 9.53
N LEU A 584 8.19 18.93 9.42
CA LEU A 584 7.81 20.30 9.13
C LEU A 584 8.34 20.76 7.77
N ARG A 585 7.62 21.69 7.14
CA ARG A 585 8.10 22.27 5.87
C ARG A 585 9.34 23.13 6.12
N LYS A 586 10.26 23.12 5.15
CA LYS A 586 11.54 23.84 5.14
C LYS A 586 11.62 24.75 3.92
N GLY A 587 12.58 25.68 3.93
CA GLY A 587 12.72 26.72 2.92
C GLY A 587 12.18 28.06 3.41
N PRO A 588 11.78 28.97 2.50
CA PRO A 588 11.77 28.82 1.04
C PRO A 588 13.18 28.66 0.42
N ARG A 589 13.24 28.16 -0.81
CA ARG A 589 14.49 28.06 -1.59
C ARG A 589 14.95 29.43 -2.08
N LEU A 590 16.23 29.53 -2.42
CA LEU A 590 16.83 30.74 -2.98
C LEU A 590 16.97 30.66 -4.49
N GLN A 591 16.63 31.75 -5.15
CA GLN A 591 17.11 32.06 -6.48
C GLN A 591 18.32 32.98 -6.41
N ILE A 592 19.36 32.62 -7.16
CA ILE A 592 20.64 33.32 -7.20
C ILE A 592 20.86 33.78 -8.65
N MET A 593 20.92 35.09 -8.82
CA MET A 593 21.05 35.75 -10.11
C MET A 593 22.35 36.55 -10.15
N GLY A 594 23.05 36.47 -11.27
CA GLY A 594 24.37 37.08 -11.38
C GLY A 594 24.94 37.05 -12.79
N LYS A 595 26.10 37.68 -12.94
CA LYS A 595 26.89 37.61 -14.18
C LYS A 595 27.71 36.33 -14.15
N LEU A 596 27.60 35.51 -15.20
CA LEU A 596 28.37 34.28 -15.37
C LEU A 596 29.62 34.53 -16.21
N GLU A 597 30.73 33.90 -15.81
CA GLU A 597 31.99 33.92 -16.55
C GLU A 597 32.49 32.47 -16.68
N ALA A 598 32.42 31.91 -17.89
CA ALA A 598 32.84 30.53 -18.15
C ALA A 598 34.37 30.37 -18.02
N GLY A 599 34.81 29.20 -17.58
CA GLY A 599 36.22 28.85 -17.46
C GLY A 599 36.97 28.82 -18.80
N LYS A 600 38.31 28.86 -18.74
CA LYS A 600 39.21 28.96 -19.91
C LYS A 600 39.08 27.84 -20.94
N GLU A 601 38.47 26.70 -20.59
CA GLU A 601 38.29 25.54 -21.47
C GLU A 601 36.96 25.53 -22.23
N ASP A 602 35.97 26.35 -21.86
CA ASP A 602 34.58 26.29 -22.37
C ASP A 602 34.00 27.70 -22.61
N THR A 603 34.79 28.56 -23.26
CA THR A 603 34.70 30.03 -23.28
C THR A 603 33.41 30.68 -23.82
N ASN A 604 32.37 29.90 -24.18
CA ASN A 604 31.09 30.42 -24.67
C ASN A 604 29.85 29.60 -24.26
N GLN A 605 29.95 28.69 -23.29
CA GLN A 605 28.80 27.86 -22.88
C GLN A 605 28.07 28.46 -21.68
N MET A 606 26.75 28.58 -21.80
CA MET A 606 25.85 28.73 -20.65
C MET A 606 25.80 27.42 -19.85
N PRO A 607 25.46 27.47 -18.55
CA PRO A 607 25.25 26.25 -17.80
C PRO A 607 24.15 25.41 -18.47
N GLY A 608 24.34 24.09 -18.48
CA GLY A 608 23.36 23.13 -18.99
C GLY A 608 22.00 23.32 -18.32
N LYS A 609 20.93 23.29 -19.13
CA LYS A 609 19.54 23.47 -18.69
C LYS A 609 19.17 22.44 -17.62
N PHE A 610 18.58 22.90 -16.51
CA PHE A 610 18.14 22.10 -15.37
C PHE A 610 19.23 21.16 -14.84
N HIS A 611 20.48 21.62 -14.90
CA HIS A 611 21.61 20.85 -14.42
C HIS A 611 22.02 21.28 -13.02
N ALA A 612 22.42 20.31 -12.19
CA ALA A 612 22.93 20.56 -10.86
C ALA A 612 24.41 20.97 -10.91
N TYR A 613 24.76 21.98 -10.11
CA TYR A 613 26.09 22.52 -9.90
C TYR A 613 26.33 22.73 -8.41
N GLU A 614 27.58 22.99 -8.06
CA GLU A 614 28.00 23.33 -6.70
C GLU A 614 28.62 24.73 -6.68
N LEU A 615 28.18 25.57 -5.76
CA LEU A 615 28.81 26.87 -5.48
C LEU A 615 29.79 26.70 -4.31
N LEU A 616 31.08 27.01 -4.52
CA LEU A 616 32.10 26.91 -3.47
C LEU A 616 32.04 28.13 -2.54
N LEU A 617 31.34 28.00 -1.42
CA LEU A 617 31.07 29.10 -0.51
C LEU A 617 32.31 29.50 0.31
N LYS A 618 32.91 28.56 1.05
CA LYS A 618 34.07 28.82 1.91
C LYS A 618 34.86 27.55 2.20
N GLY A 619 36.15 27.53 1.88
CA GLY A 619 37.03 26.40 2.14
C GLY A 619 36.56 25.15 1.39
N VAL A 620 35.95 24.20 2.10
CA VAL A 620 35.36 22.97 1.54
C VAL A 620 33.82 22.98 1.53
N ILE A 621 33.21 24.05 2.04
CA ILE A 621 31.75 24.19 2.12
C ILE A 621 31.23 24.56 0.73
N LYS A 622 30.33 23.73 0.22
CA LYS A 622 29.69 23.90 -1.08
C LYS A 622 28.18 23.89 -0.90
N MET A 623 27.49 24.57 -1.81
CA MET A 623 26.03 24.56 -1.87
C MET A 623 25.57 23.99 -3.20
N ASN A 624 24.68 23.02 -3.15
CA ASN A 624 24.05 22.46 -4.33
C ASN A 624 23.04 23.46 -4.93
N VAL A 625 23.11 23.67 -6.24
CA VAL A 625 22.20 24.55 -6.99
C VAL A 625 21.82 23.94 -8.33
N VAL A 626 20.66 24.31 -8.87
CA VAL A 626 20.19 23.87 -10.19
C VAL A 626 20.03 25.07 -11.09
N TRP A 627 20.56 24.98 -12.31
CA TRP A 627 20.44 26.05 -13.29
C TRP A 627 19.08 26.01 -14.01
N ASP A 628 18.28 27.06 -13.82
CA ASP A 628 17.03 27.30 -14.53
C ASP A 628 17.26 28.38 -15.60
N PRO A 629 17.25 28.02 -16.91
CA PRO A 629 17.52 28.95 -17.99
C PRO A 629 16.35 29.90 -18.30
N ILE A 630 15.14 29.66 -17.77
CA ILE A 630 13.93 30.41 -18.11
C ILE A 630 13.39 31.07 -16.83
N HIS A 631 13.94 32.23 -16.49
CA HIS A 631 13.28 33.14 -15.54
C HIS A 631 13.19 34.56 -16.10
N ASN A 632 12.17 35.30 -15.65
CA ASN A 632 11.67 36.59 -16.14
C ASN A 632 12.68 37.45 -16.95
N ASN A 633 12.24 37.93 -18.12
CA ASN A 633 13.01 38.79 -19.04
C ASN A 633 14.25 38.16 -19.70
N GLY A 634 14.36 36.82 -19.70
CA GLY A 634 15.40 36.10 -20.46
C GLY A 634 16.76 36.01 -19.74
N GLN A 635 16.80 36.21 -18.42
CA GLN A 635 17.99 35.99 -17.60
C GLN A 635 17.81 34.72 -16.75
N GLY A 636 18.74 33.76 -16.88
CA GLY A 636 18.69 32.51 -16.10
C GLY A 636 19.07 32.71 -14.63
N ARG A 637 18.71 31.75 -13.79
CA ARG A 637 18.95 31.74 -12.34
C ARG A 637 19.46 30.40 -11.85
N PHE A 638 20.15 30.39 -10.71
CA PHE A 638 20.39 29.19 -9.93
C PHE A 638 19.33 29.07 -8.83
N ILE A 639 18.76 27.89 -8.64
CA ILE A 639 17.83 27.56 -7.55
C ILE A 639 18.58 26.70 -6.53
N SER A 640 18.55 27.05 -5.24
CA SER A 640 19.18 26.24 -4.18
C SER A 640 18.55 24.85 -4.08
N ALA A 641 19.37 23.83 -3.88
CA ALA A 641 18.97 22.43 -3.75
C ALA A 641 19.59 21.80 -2.48
N ASP A 642 19.64 22.58 -1.41
CA ASP A 642 20.38 22.27 -0.19
C ASP A 642 19.63 22.79 1.04
N ASN A 643 19.94 22.23 2.22
CA ASN A 643 19.37 22.71 3.48
C ASN A 643 20.06 24.05 3.87
N LEU A 644 19.39 25.17 3.58
CA LEU A 644 19.95 26.52 3.76
C LEU A 644 20.24 26.87 5.23
N GLU A 645 19.36 26.45 6.14
CA GLU A 645 19.55 26.64 7.59
C GLU A 645 20.84 25.94 8.05
N TYR A 646 21.07 24.73 7.54
CA TYR A 646 22.27 23.96 7.82
C TYR A 646 23.53 24.63 7.26
N LEU A 647 23.51 25.02 5.98
CA LEU A 647 24.66 25.68 5.35
C LEU A 647 25.02 26.99 6.07
N ALA A 648 24.03 27.76 6.53
CA ALA A 648 24.26 28.99 7.29
C ALA A 648 24.98 28.68 8.61
N ASN A 649 24.54 27.65 9.33
CA ASN A 649 25.19 27.17 10.55
C ASN A 649 26.64 26.73 10.32
N GLN A 650 26.94 25.99 9.24
CA GLN A 650 28.32 25.61 8.90
C GLN A 650 29.22 26.82 8.64
N LEU A 651 28.67 27.85 8.00
CA LEU A 651 29.40 29.08 7.68
C LEU A 651 29.55 30.00 8.90
N LYS A 652 28.76 29.76 9.97
CA LYS A 652 28.56 30.64 11.13
C LYS A 652 27.98 32.00 10.72
N GLU A 653 26.98 31.95 9.85
CA GLU A 653 26.29 33.12 9.31
C GLU A 653 24.80 33.08 9.70
N SER A 654 24.16 34.24 9.75
CA SER A 654 22.72 34.40 10.02
C SER A 654 21.85 33.77 8.92
N SER A 655 22.27 33.94 7.66
CA SER A 655 21.55 33.46 6.47
C SER A 655 22.52 33.29 5.29
N ILE A 656 22.12 32.44 4.33
CA ILE A 656 22.91 32.22 3.11
C ILE A 656 22.85 33.45 2.19
N GLU A 657 21.70 34.11 2.13
CA GLU A 657 21.46 35.34 1.38
C GLU A 657 22.44 36.45 1.78
N GLU A 658 22.63 36.65 3.09
CA GLU A 658 23.57 37.63 3.62
C GLU A 658 25.02 37.25 3.25
N PHE A 659 25.36 35.96 3.38
CA PHE A 659 26.67 35.47 2.98
C PHE A 659 26.95 35.69 1.49
N LEU A 660 25.99 35.45 0.60
CA LEU A 660 26.17 35.52 -0.86
C LEU A 660 26.24 36.94 -1.41
N ARG A 661 25.76 37.95 -0.67
CA ARG A 661 25.61 39.33 -1.13
C ARG A 661 26.94 39.90 -1.67
N ASN A 662 26.91 40.37 -2.92
CA ASN A 662 28.05 40.99 -3.63
C ASN A 662 29.32 40.12 -3.74
N LYS A 663 29.21 38.79 -3.63
CA LYS A 663 30.36 37.88 -3.80
C LYS A 663 30.50 37.40 -5.25
N THR A 664 31.74 37.09 -5.60
CA THR A 664 32.06 36.29 -6.78
C THR A 664 32.43 34.88 -6.32
N ILE A 665 31.69 33.89 -6.78
CA ILE A 665 31.76 32.51 -6.28
C ILE A 665 32.12 31.55 -7.41
N PRO A 666 33.09 30.63 -7.19
CA PRO A 666 33.36 29.56 -8.14
C PRO A 666 32.21 28.57 -8.25
N ILE A 667 31.90 28.18 -9.48
CA ILE A 667 30.90 27.19 -9.85
C ILE A 667 31.62 25.92 -10.28
N TYR A 668 31.25 24.81 -9.67
CA TYR A 668 31.74 23.49 -10.00
C TYR A 668 30.63 22.64 -10.60
N GLU A 669 30.97 21.88 -11.63
CA GLU A 669 30.15 20.79 -12.12
C GLU A 669 30.57 19.50 -11.40
N PRO A 670 29.67 18.86 -10.62
CA PRO A 670 29.98 17.63 -9.92
C PRO A 670 30.34 16.55 -10.91
N SER A 671 31.52 15.97 -10.73
CA SER A 671 31.92 14.79 -11.52
C SER A 671 31.23 13.54 -10.96
N GLY A 672 31.15 12.45 -11.75
CA GLY A 672 30.57 11.20 -11.28
C GLY A 672 31.31 10.63 -10.05
N TYR A 673 30.82 9.51 -9.50
CA TYR A 673 31.45 8.86 -8.34
C TYR A 673 32.96 8.62 -8.56
N GLY A 674 33.80 9.16 -7.67
CA GLY A 674 35.26 9.04 -7.74
C GLY A 674 35.99 10.04 -8.64
N GLY A 675 35.27 10.92 -9.34
CA GLY A 675 35.86 12.01 -10.12
C GLY A 675 36.26 13.22 -9.26
N LYS A 676 37.11 14.09 -9.82
CA LYS A 676 37.32 15.44 -9.29
C LYS A 676 36.35 16.40 -9.96
N ASP A 677 35.70 17.24 -9.17
CA ASP A 677 34.77 18.23 -9.70
C ASP A 677 35.46 19.14 -10.70
N LYS A 678 34.77 19.42 -11.80
CA LYS A 678 35.30 20.27 -12.85
C LYS A 678 34.86 21.70 -12.55
N GLU A 679 35.81 22.62 -12.43
CA GLU A 679 35.48 24.04 -12.37
C GLU A 679 34.78 24.44 -13.68
N TRP A 680 33.55 24.91 -13.56
CA TRP A 680 32.76 25.37 -14.70
C TRP A 680 33.08 26.84 -15.02
N GLY A 681 33.20 27.67 -13.97
CA GLY A 681 33.42 29.11 -14.10
C GLY A 681 33.10 29.87 -12.81
N LEU A 682 32.78 31.15 -12.94
CA LEU A 682 32.45 32.04 -11.82
C LEU A 682 31.04 32.63 -11.97
N ILE A 683 30.38 32.90 -10.85
CA ILE A 683 29.20 33.77 -10.78
C ILE A 683 29.52 34.99 -9.92
N THR A 684 29.35 36.19 -10.48
CA THR A 684 29.28 37.43 -9.70
C THR A 684 27.83 37.70 -9.34
N ILE A 685 27.48 37.46 -8.08
CA ILE A 685 26.12 37.51 -7.57
C ILE A 685 25.63 38.96 -7.52
N ARG A 686 24.49 39.23 -8.17
CA ARG A 686 23.83 40.54 -8.20
C ARG A 686 22.61 40.59 -7.29
N ALA A 687 21.87 39.49 -7.22
CA ALA A 687 20.66 39.38 -6.42
C ALA A 687 20.49 37.95 -5.90
N THR A 688 19.95 37.85 -4.69
CA THR A 688 19.53 36.61 -4.04
C THR A 688 18.16 36.85 -3.44
N GLU A 689 17.17 36.06 -3.84
CA GLU A 689 15.77 36.24 -3.44
C GLU A 689 15.17 34.89 -3.08
N GLN A 690 14.16 34.90 -2.22
CA GLN A 690 13.38 33.69 -1.94
C GLN A 690 12.44 33.40 -3.09
N VAL A 691 12.32 32.13 -3.47
CA VAL A 691 11.38 31.70 -4.50
C VAL A 691 10.01 31.50 -3.85
N ALA A 692 8.99 32.17 -4.38
CA ALA A 692 7.60 32.00 -3.91
C ALA A 692 7.16 30.52 -4.04
N ASP A 693 6.32 30.07 -3.10
CA ASP A 693 5.73 28.72 -3.07
C ASP A 693 6.77 27.58 -3.16
N SER A 694 7.98 27.81 -2.66
CA SER A 694 9.10 26.85 -2.72
C SER A 694 9.43 26.19 -1.38
N GLU A 695 8.57 26.36 -0.38
CA GLU A 695 8.63 25.58 0.85
C GLU A 695 8.39 24.10 0.56
N TYR A 696 9.23 23.23 1.09
CA TYR A 696 9.26 21.82 0.75
C TYR A 696 9.20 20.93 1.99
N ILE A 697 8.77 19.69 1.78
CA ILE A 697 8.82 18.66 2.82
C ILE A 697 10.21 17.99 2.71
N PRO A 698 11.06 18.02 3.76
CA PRO A 698 12.42 17.49 3.73
C PRO A 698 12.40 15.96 3.86
N ALA A 699 11.70 15.30 2.96
CA ALA A 699 11.60 13.85 2.86
C ALA A 699 11.47 13.42 1.40
N ILE A 700 11.84 12.18 1.11
CA ILE A 700 11.72 11.57 -0.22
C ILE A 700 10.98 10.24 -0.08
N PRO A 701 9.67 10.20 -0.39
CA PRO A 701 8.93 8.94 -0.50
C PRO A 701 9.45 8.11 -1.67
N ILE A 702 9.75 6.83 -1.41
CA ILE A 702 10.27 5.86 -2.39
C ILE A 702 9.21 4.78 -2.68
N LEU A 703 8.69 4.07 -1.68
CA LEU A 703 7.65 3.04 -1.87
C LEU A 703 6.44 3.33 -0.98
N ARG A 704 5.24 3.11 -1.54
CA ARG A 704 3.92 3.21 -0.87
C ARG A 704 2.99 2.15 -1.49
N GLU A 705 3.44 0.92 -1.50
CA GLU A 705 2.78 -0.22 -2.12
C GLU A 705 2.03 -1.06 -1.07
N PRO A 706 1.08 -1.95 -1.45
CA PRO A 706 0.25 -2.66 -0.46
C PRO A 706 1.05 -3.35 0.64
N GLN A 707 2.18 -3.98 0.30
CA GLN A 707 3.04 -4.64 1.27
C GLN A 707 4.14 -3.72 1.81
N HIS A 708 4.78 -2.93 0.94
CA HIS A 708 6.06 -2.29 1.25
C HIS A 708 6.00 -0.76 1.27
N PHE A 709 6.74 -0.20 2.24
CA PHE A 709 6.96 1.23 2.40
C PHE A 709 8.45 1.54 2.49
N MET A 710 8.86 2.63 1.84
CA MET A 710 10.20 3.18 1.95
C MET A 710 10.16 4.70 1.84
N ALA A 711 10.82 5.42 2.75
CA ALA A 711 11.00 6.86 2.66
C ALA A 711 12.34 7.29 3.27
N LEU A 712 13.05 8.19 2.59
CA LEU A 712 14.19 8.90 3.17
C LEU A 712 13.68 10.12 3.93
N VAL A 713 14.15 10.29 5.16
CA VAL A 713 13.75 11.35 6.08
C VAL A 713 15.00 11.86 6.82
N PRO A 714 14.92 13.01 7.50
CA PRO A 714 16.05 13.52 8.28
C PRO A 714 16.42 12.52 9.38
N GLY A 715 17.73 12.35 9.61
CA GLY A 715 18.23 11.34 10.57
C GLY A 715 17.68 11.50 11.98
N ASP A 716 17.49 12.73 12.43
CA ASP A 716 16.93 13.08 13.74
C ASP A 716 15.42 12.84 13.88
N LYS A 717 14.72 12.58 12.76
CA LYS A 717 13.28 12.29 12.72
C LYS A 717 12.95 10.81 12.53
N GLY A 718 13.94 9.98 12.20
CA GLY A 718 13.70 8.59 11.82
C GLY A 718 12.96 7.77 12.90
N TRP A 719 13.38 7.88 14.16
CA TRP A 719 12.74 7.18 15.29
C TRP A 719 11.30 7.67 15.53
N GLU A 720 11.09 8.97 15.52
CA GLU A 720 9.77 9.59 15.70
C GLU A 720 8.79 9.18 14.59
N ILE A 721 9.25 9.07 13.34
CA ILE A 721 8.42 8.62 12.22
C ILE A 721 8.06 7.14 12.38
N ALA A 722 9.00 6.29 12.79
CA ALA A 722 8.70 4.89 13.12
C ALA A 722 7.66 4.78 14.24
N ARG A 723 7.72 5.66 15.25
CA ARG A 723 6.73 5.76 16.32
C ARG A 723 5.35 6.11 15.77
N ARG A 724 5.24 7.12 14.89
CA ARG A 724 3.95 7.47 14.26
C ARG A 724 3.38 6.34 13.41
N ILE A 725 4.23 5.58 12.74
CA ILE A 725 3.79 4.38 12.00
C ILE A 725 3.23 3.33 12.97
N LYS A 726 3.94 3.05 14.07
CA LYS A 726 3.48 2.15 15.14
C LYS A 726 2.13 2.59 15.71
N GLU A 727 1.98 3.87 16.04
CA GLU A 727 0.74 4.42 16.60
C GLU A 727 -0.45 4.27 15.65
N LYS A 728 -0.26 4.59 14.36
CA LYS A 728 -1.31 4.38 13.35
C LYS A 728 -1.64 2.90 13.19
N TYR A 729 -0.62 2.04 13.21
CA TYR A 729 -0.79 0.59 13.10
C TYR A 729 -1.57 0.00 14.28
N GLU A 730 -1.21 0.35 15.53
CA GLU A 730 -1.94 -0.10 16.72
C GLU A 730 -3.39 0.42 16.73
N ARG A 731 -3.62 1.63 16.22
CA ARG A 731 -4.97 2.21 16.12
C ARG A 731 -5.83 1.51 15.08
N GLU A 732 -5.36 1.40 13.83
CA GLU A 732 -6.18 0.91 12.71
C GLU A 732 -6.14 -0.61 12.54
N MET A 733 -5.13 -1.29 13.07
CA MET A 733 -4.96 -2.75 12.95
C MET A 733 -4.97 -3.45 14.31
N GLY A 734 -5.27 -2.72 15.40
CA GLY A 734 -5.24 -3.19 16.78
C GLY A 734 -6.02 -4.49 17.05
N LYS A 735 -7.11 -4.71 16.32
CA LYS A 735 -7.98 -5.90 16.43
C LYS A 735 -7.36 -7.17 15.85
N VAL A 736 -6.33 -7.06 15.02
CA VAL A 736 -5.76 -8.16 14.24
C VAL A 736 -4.23 -8.25 14.35
N LEU A 737 -3.61 -7.56 15.32
CA LEU A 737 -2.16 -7.55 15.51
C LEU A 737 -1.55 -8.95 15.61
N ASN A 738 -2.29 -9.90 16.18
CA ASN A 738 -1.86 -11.29 16.33
C ASN A 738 -1.57 -12.03 15.01
N ARG A 739 -2.08 -11.53 13.88
CA ARG A 739 -2.04 -12.21 12.56
C ARG A 739 -1.77 -11.28 11.37
N LEU A 740 -1.53 -9.99 11.60
CA LEU A 740 -1.08 -9.04 10.59
C LEU A 740 0.13 -8.26 11.13
N PRO A 741 1.30 -8.91 11.29
CA PRO A 741 2.48 -8.21 11.79
C PRO A 741 2.97 -7.17 10.78
N ILE A 742 3.56 -6.09 11.31
CA ILE A 742 4.31 -5.08 10.57
C ILE A 742 5.78 -5.18 10.99
N HIS A 743 6.67 -5.18 10.00
CA HIS A 743 8.12 -5.19 10.20
C HIS A 743 8.69 -3.83 9.83
N LEU A 744 9.19 -3.09 10.83
CA LEU A 744 9.78 -1.77 10.64
C LEU A 744 11.30 -1.84 10.69
N GLY A 745 11.94 -1.11 9.79
CA GLY A 745 13.39 -0.98 9.71
C GLY A 745 13.81 0.49 9.59
N ILE A 746 14.94 0.84 10.21
CA ILE A 746 15.53 2.18 10.09
C ILE A 746 17.02 2.07 9.73
N VAL A 747 17.39 2.52 8.53
CA VAL A 747 18.79 2.63 8.13
C VAL A 747 19.24 4.07 8.29
N PHE A 748 20.02 4.33 9.34
CA PHE A 748 20.65 5.62 9.54
C PHE A 748 21.99 5.67 8.81
N ALA A 749 22.31 6.81 8.23
CA ALA A 749 23.58 7.00 7.53
C ALA A 749 23.97 8.49 7.48
N GLN A 750 25.25 8.77 7.28
CA GLN A 750 25.69 10.08 6.81
C GLN A 750 25.15 10.32 5.40
N HIS A 751 24.73 11.54 5.04
CA HIS A 751 24.16 11.86 3.73
C HIS A 751 25.11 11.55 2.56
N ARG A 752 26.43 11.58 2.81
CA ARG A 752 27.48 11.20 1.84
C ARG A 752 27.66 9.71 1.67
N THR A 753 27.03 8.88 2.52
CA THR A 753 27.05 7.43 2.37
C THR A 753 26.45 7.08 1.01
N PRO A 754 27.08 6.20 0.21
CA PRO A 754 26.55 5.86 -1.10
C PRO A 754 25.10 5.41 -1.01
N LEU A 755 24.21 6.08 -1.72
CA LEU A 755 22.77 5.82 -1.68
C LEU A 755 22.43 4.34 -1.93
N ARG A 756 23.13 3.68 -2.87
CA ARG A 756 22.98 2.25 -3.13
C ARG A 756 23.21 1.38 -1.89
N ALA A 757 24.12 1.77 -0.99
CA ALA A 757 24.35 1.05 0.26
C ALA A 757 23.17 1.23 1.22
N ILE A 758 22.63 2.45 1.33
CA ILE A 758 21.44 2.75 2.14
C ILE A 758 20.22 1.97 1.61
N LEU A 759 19.96 2.00 0.31
CA LEU A 759 18.86 1.26 -0.32
C LEU A 759 19.01 -0.25 -0.16
N ASN A 760 20.22 -0.79 -0.38
CA ASN A 760 20.46 -2.22 -0.21
C ASN A 760 20.24 -2.66 1.24
N ALA A 761 20.65 -1.83 2.22
CA ALA A 761 20.35 -2.07 3.62
C ALA A 761 18.83 -2.09 3.88
N GLY A 762 18.09 -1.11 3.35
CA GLY A 762 16.64 -1.06 3.49
C GLY A 762 15.92 -2.25 2.85
N VAL A 763 16.31 -2.63 1.63
CA VAL A 763 15.75 -3.84 0.97
C VAL A 763 16.03 -5.09 1.80
N ARG A 764 17.22 -5.23 2.39
CA ARG A 764 17.52 -6.36 3.28
C ARG A 764 16.60 -6.39 4.51
N MET A 765 16.27 -5.23 5.07
CA MET A 765 15.29 -5.14 6.17
C MET A 765 13.87 -5.55 5.70
N LEU A 766 13.46 -5.19 4.48
CA LEU A 766 12.19 -5.63 3.90
C LEU A 766 12.15 -7.16 3.64
N THR A 767 13.30 -7.79 3.40
CA THR A 767 13.41 -9.25 3.19
C THR A 767 13.40 -10.06 4.48
N GLN A 768 13.23 -9.43 5.65
CA GLN A 768 13.05 -10.14 6.91
C GLN A 768 11.94 -11.19 6.72
N LYS A 769 12.29 -12.46 6.90
CA LYS A 769 11.32 -13.54 6.76
C LYS A 769 10.23 -13.34 7.81
N ARG A 770 9.00 -13.53 7.34
CA ARG A 770 7.73 -13.54 8.08
C ARG A 770 7.91 -14.08 9.49
N SER A 771 7.55 -13.30 10.52
CA SER A 771 7.41 -13.82 11.88
C SER A 771 6.41 -14.97 11.84
N MET A 772 6.89 -16.21 11.88
CA MET A 772 6.01 -17.36 12.01
C MET A 772 5.28 -17.24 13.35
N PRO A 773 3.95 -17.47 13.41
CA PRO A 773 3.24 -17.45 14.67
C PRO A 773 3.90 -18.39 15.67
N ASP A 774 4.28 -17.86 16.81
CA ASP A 774 4.86 -18.64 17.91
C ASP A 774 3.83 -18.81 19.03
N ARG A 775 4.15 -19.62 20.03
CA ARG A 775 3.32 -19.84 21.22
C ARG A 775 3.58 -18.79 22.29
N TRP A 776 2.50 -18.18 22.73
CA TRP A 776 2.48 -17.17 23.78
C TRP A 776 1.50 -17.59 24.87
N VAL A 777 1.88 -17.36 26.12
CA VAL A 777 1.04 -17.58 27.30
C VAL A 777 0.44 -16.25 27.70
N VAL A 778 -0.87 -16.23 27.92
CA VAL A 778 -1.56 -15.11 28.54
C VAL A 778 -1.15 -15.07 30.01
N GLU A 779 -0.50 -13.99 30.44
CA GLU A 779 -0.16 -13.78 31.84
C GLU A 779 -1.31 -13.08 32.58
N GLU A 780 -1.96 -12.14 31.89
CA GLU A 780 -3.02 -11.33 32.47
C GLU A 780 -3.96 -10.79 31.38
N LEU A 781 -5.24 -10.62 31.72
CA LEU A 781 -6.23 -9.89 30.93
C LEU A 781 -6.85 -8.81 31.82
N LYS A 782 -6.81 -7.56 31.36
CA LYS A 782 -7.47 -6.41 32.02
C LYS A 782 -8.50 -5.80 31.09
N HIS A 783 -9.64 -5.39 31.64
CA HIS A 783 -10.64 -4.60 30.93
C HIS A 783 -10.56 -3.16 31.43
N ILE A 784 -10.34 -2.21 30.51
CA ILE A 784 -10.21 -0.79 30.80
C ILE A 784 -11.33 -0.04 30.09
N THR A 785 -12.17 0.64 30.88
CA THR A 785 -13.20 1.58 30.41
C THR A 785 -12.81 3.03 30.70
N ASP A 786 -11.96 3.24 31.70
CA ASP A 786 -11.51 4.55 32.15
C ASP A 786 -10.27 5.00 31.35
N ASP A 787 -9.43 5.90 31.89
CA ASP A 787 -8.28 6.44 31.17
C ASP A 787 -7.22 5.37 30.83
N LEU A 788 -6.71 5.46 29.60
CA LEU A 788 -5.53 4.72 29.17
C LEU A 788 -4.25 5.41 29.70
N PRO A 789 -3.15 4.66 29.86
CA PRO A 789 -1.84 5.26 30.15
C PRO A 789 -1.50 6.38 29.17
N ASP A 790 -0.75 7.39 29.63
CA ASP A 790 -0.36 8.57 28.83
C ASP A 790 0.22 8.18 27.47
N GLU A 791 1.11 7.18 27.44
CA GLU A 791 1.73 6.67 26.22
C GLU A 791 0.75 6.00 25.24
N LYS A 792 -0.48 5.66 25.66
CA LYS A 792 -1.53 5.03 24.84
C LYS A 792 -2.74 5.92 24.61
N GLN A 793 -2.73 7.18 25.06
CA GLN A 793 -3.84 8.12 24.83
C GLN A 793 -4.13 8.35 23.33
N PHE A 794 -3.13 8.20 22.46
CA PHE A 794 -3.30 8.33 21.01
C PHE A 794 -4.27 7.29 20.41
N LEU A 795 -4.62 6.22 21.14
CA LEU A 795 -5.59 5.23 20.68
C LEU A 795 -7.04 5.79 20.68
N ARG A 796 -7.33 6.86 21.43
CA ARG A 796 -8.66 7.46 21.58
C ARG A 796 -8.87 8.77 20.81
N CYS A 797 -8.07 9.06 19.78
CA CYS A 797 -8.05 10.38 19.14
C CYS A 797 -9.05 10.61 17.98
N ASP A 798 -9.64 9.55 17.40
CA ASP A 798 -10.41 9.66 16.15
C ASP A 798 -11.88 9.20 16.28
N ASN A 799 -12.12 8.10 17.01
CA ASN A 799 -13.43 7.46 17.15
C ASN A 799 -13.49 6.62 18.44
N ASP A 800 -14.64 6.00 18.68
CA ASP A 800 -14.93 5.34 19.95
C ASP A 800 -14.59 3.82 19.95
N HIS A 801 -13.76 3.33 19.01
CA HIS A 801 -13.32 1.91 19.01
C HIS A 801 -12.70 1.51 20.35
N PHE A 802 -11.96 2.43 20.96
CA PHE A 802 -11.24 2.26 22.23
C PHE A 802 -12.02 2.79 23.44
N ALA A 803 -13.35 2.95 23.33
CA ALA A 803 -14.22 3.22 24.48
C ALA A 803 -14.06 2.12 25.55
N GLU A 804 -13.99 0.86 25.10
CA GLU A 804 -13.62 -0.28 25.94
C GLU A 804 -12.38 -0.98 25.37
N VAL A 805 -11.41 -1.27 26.22
CA VAL A 805 -10.12 -1.86 25.83
C VAL A 805 -9.80 -3.10 26.66
N CYS A 806 -9.48 -4.19 25.98
CA CYS A 806 -8.88 -5.37 26.60
C CYS A 806 -7.35 -5.27 26.51
N VAL A 807 -6.67 -5.25 27.64
CA VAL A 807 -5.20 -5.29 27.70
C VAL A 807 -4.77 -6.71 28.00
N VAL A 808 -4.15 -7.37 27.02
CA VAL A 808 -3.65 -8.75 27.14
C VAL A 808 -2.14 -8.71 27.34
N ALA A 809 -1.68 -9.15 28.52
CA ALA A 809 -0.27 -9.36 28.79
C ALA A 809 0.13 -10.74 28.28
N LEU A 810 1.08 -10.79 27.35
CA LEU A 810 1.54 -12.03 26.72
C LEU A 810 3.02 -12.25 27.02
N ARG A 811 3.40 -13.50 27.31
CA ARG A 811 4.79 -13.94 27.40
C ARG A 811 5.05 -15.09 26.44
N ASN A 812 6.09 -14.97 25.62
CA ASN A 812 6.48 -16.02 24.70
C ASN A 812 7.04 -17.24 25.44
N GLU A 813 6.64 -18.46 25.05
CA GLU A 813 7.08 -19.70 25.71
C GLU A 813 8.57 -20.02 25.51
N ASN A 814 9.13 -19.68 24.35
CA ASN A 814 10.48 -20.10 23.96
C ASN A 814 11.55 -19.11 24.42
N HIS A 815 11.28 -17.80 24.30
CA HIS A 815 12.27 -16.75 24.53
C HIS A 815 11.90 -15.76 25.63
N GLY A 816 10.74 -15.92 26.28
CA GLY A 816 10.35 -15.15 27.47
C GLY A 816 10.09 -13.65 27.24
N LYS A 817 10.13 -13.17 26.00
CA LYS A 817 9.78 -11.76 25.68
C LYS A 817 8.30 -11.52 25.98
N THR A 818 7.97 -10.28 26.30
CA THR A 818 6.62 -9.86 26.70
C THR A 818 6.03 -8.81 25.75
N ILE A 819 4.71 -8.89 25.54
CA ILE A 819 3.89 -7.97 24.73
C ILE A 819 2.69 -7.51 25.56
N MET A 820 2.31 -6.23 25.39
CA MET A 820 1.12 -5.64 26.02
C MET A 820 0.13 -5.23 24.93
N TRP A 821 -0.76 -6.15 24.57
CA TRP A 821 -1.68 -5.94 23.47
C TRP A 821 -2.93 -5.20 23.93
N HIS A 822 -3.12 -3.97 23.43
CA HIS A 822 -4.29 -3.13 23.70
C HIS A 822 -5.33 -3.34 22.61
N VAL A 823 -6.34 -4.15 22.90
CA VAL A 823 -7.35 -4.59 21.92
C VAL A 823 -8.62 -3.76 22.09
N PRO A 824 -9.07 -3.02 21.06
CA PRO A 824 -10.35 -2.34 21.12
C PRO A 824 -11.48 -3.39 21.09
N ALA A 825 -12.41 -3.29 22.05
CA ALA A 825 -13.51 -4.23 22.23
C ALA A 825 -14.82 -3.80 21.53
N CYS A 826 -14.85 -2.58 20.97
CA CYS A 826 -16.03 -2.01 20.31
C CYS A 826 -15.80 -1.76 18.81
N MET A 827 -16.90 -1.57 18.08
CA MET A 827 -16.93 -1.04 16.72
C MET A 827 -16.82 0.49 16.72
N GLY A 828 -16.94 1.14 15.56
CA GLY A 828 -16.69 2.58 15.41
C GLY A 828 -17.61 3.48 16.20
N ASP A 829 -18.83 3.00 16.48
CA ASP A 829 -19.82 3.71 17.27
C ASP A 829 -19.56 3.70 18.79
N GLY A 830 -18.58 2.92 19.27
CA GLY A 830 -18.28 2.79 20.71
C GLY A 830 -19.30 2.01 21.53
N GLU A 831 -20.48 1.75 20.97
CA GLU A 831 -21.58 1.05 21.64
C GLU A 831 -21.66 -0.43 21.24
N THR A 832 -21.37 -0.75 19.99
CA THR A 832 -21.49 -2.11 19.47
C THR A 832 -20.26 -2.92 19.82
N LYS A 833 -20.42 -3.99 20.61
CA LYS A 833 -19.34 -4.94 20.91
C LYS A 833 -18.83 -5.63 19.66
N ASP A 834 -17.52 -5.73 19.51
CA ASP A 834 -16.89 -6.38 18.37
C ASP A 834 -16.93 -7.90 18.54
N ALA A 835 -17.80 -8.56 17.78
CA ALA A 835 -17.93 -10.01 17.81
C ALA A 835 -17.13 -10.71 16.70
N TRP A 836 -16.25 -10.03 15.96
CA TRP A 836 -15.73 -10.51 14.68
C TRP A 836 -14.21 -10.56 14.59
N TYR A 837 -13.53 -9.48 14.96
CA TYR A 837 -12.11 -9.30 14.63
C TYR A 837 -11.12 -9.80 15.69
N PRO A 838 -11.30 -9.51 17.00
CA PRO A 838 -10.30 -9.80 18.04
C PRO A 838 -10.38 -11.27 18.50
N HIS A 839 -9.99 -12.17 17.60
CA HIS A 839 -9.91 -13.60 17.84
C HIS A 839 -8.47 -14.12 17.71
N VAL A 840 -8.10 -15.01 18.62
CA VAL A 840 -6.79 -15.67 18.66
C VAL A 840 -6.93 -17.18 18.49
N LYS A 841 -5.89 -17.79 17.92
CA LYS A 841 -5.81 -19.24 17.75
C LYS A 841 -5.23 -19.88 19.01
N LEU A 842 -5.84 -20.94 19.53
CA LEU A 842 -5.29 -21.70 20.67
C LEU A 842 -4.22 -22.73 20.25
N ALA A 843 -3.24 -22.99 21.13
CA ALA A 843 -2.24 -24.05 20.96
C ALA A 843 -2.77 -25.42 21.45
N ALA A 844 -2.50 -26.48 20.69
CA ALA A 844 -3.19 -27.78 20.76
C ALA A 844 -2.86 -28.69 21.96
N SER A 845 -2.81 -28.18 23.20
CA SER A 845 -2.69 -29.01 24.41
C SER A 845 -3.94 -29.03 25.29
N GLU A 846 -5.04 -28.38 24.89
CA GLU A 846 -6.30 -28.37 25.65
C GLU A 846 -7.49 -28.71 24.75
N GLU A 847 -7.55 -29.95 24.23
CA GLU A 847 -8.84 -30.58 23.88
C GLU A 847 -9.66 -30.94 25.12
N THR A 848 -9.21 -30.56 26.31
CA THR A 848 -9.96 -30.66 27.55
C THR A 848 -10.59 -29.32 27.88
N ASP A 849 -11.84 -29.18 27.42
CA ASP A 849 -12.90 -28.24 27.81
C ASP A 849 -13.25 -27.15 26.78
N SER A 850 -13.84 -27.60 25.65
CA SER A 850 -14.27 -26.79 24.51
C SER A 850 -15.57 -25.99 24.74
N GLY A 851 -15.71 -25.30 25.88
CA GLY A 851 -16.98 -24.74 26.33
C GLY A 851 -16.99 -23.26 26.73
N ARG A 852 -15.92 -22.48 26.51
CA ARG A 852 -15.91 -21.07 26.91
C ARG A 852 -16.76 -20.21 25.96
N PRO A 853 -17.53 -19.22 26.47
CA PRO A 853 -18.28 -18.29 25.61
C PRO A 853 -17.38 -17.63 24.57
N GLY A 854 -17.81 -17.59 23.31
CA GLY A 854 -17.05 -16.98 22.22
C GLY A 854 -16.03 -17.89 21.52
N ASP A 855 -15.87 -19.16 21.96
CA ASP A 855 -15.06 -20.13 21.24
C ASP A 855 -15.77 -20.63 19.97
N TRP A 856 -15.06 -20.67 18.84
CA TRP A 856 -15.52 -21.27 17.59
C TRP A 856 -14.40 -22.01 16.87
N LYS A 857 -14.75 -22.91 15.96
CA LYS A 857 -13.78 -23.82 15.33
C LYS A 857 -13.63 -23.55 13.84
N VAL A 858 -12.40 -23.52 13.36
CA VAL A 858 -12.04 -23.42 11.95
C VAL A 858 -11.44 -24.74 11.49
N THR A 859 -12.00 -25.33 10.43
CA THR A 859 -11.36 -26.46 9.76
C THR A 859 -10.36 -25.94 8.74
N ARG A 860 -9.10 -26.40 8.83
CA ARG A 860 -8.01 -25.98 7.97
C ARG A 860 -7.26 -27.20 7.45
N GLN A 861 -7.05 -27.27 6.14
CA GLN A 861 -6.25 -28.33 5.55
C GLN A 861 -4.77 -28.11 5.87
N ASP A 862 -4.13 -29.16 6.37
CA ASP A 862 -2.70 -29.26 6.57
C ASP A 862 -1.98 -29.23 5.21
N LYS A 863 -0.94 -28.39 5.10
CA LYS A 863 -0.25 -28.14 3.83
C LYS A 863 0.60 -29.33 3.39
N ASP A 864 1.04 -30.18 4.32
CA ASP A 864 1.97 -31.28 4.06
C ASP A 864 1.26 -32.63 4.00
N THR A 865 0.16 -32.78 4.74
CA THR A 865 -0.56 -34.07 4.84
C THR A 865 -1.91 -34.11 4.12
N GLU A 866 -2.38 -32.98 3.57
CA GLU A 866 -3.71 -32.80 2.99
C GLU A 866 -4.88 -33.15 3.93
N LYS A 867 -4.63 -33.36 5.24
CA LYS A 867 -5.65 -33.67 6.24
C LYS A 867 -6.27 -32.40 6.81
N ASP A 868 -7.55 -32.45 7.15
CA ASP A 868 -8.22 -31.35 7.85
C ASP A 868 -7.84 -31.34 9.33
N ASN A 869 -7.19 -30.26 9.77
CA ASN A 869 -6.93 -29.93 11.16
C ASN A 869 -7.99 -28.95 11.65
N VAL A 870 -8.63 -29.25 12.78
CA VAL A 870 -9.57 -28.33 13.43
C VAL A 870 -8.81 -27.44 14.40
N VAL A 871 -9.05 -26.15 14.29
CA VAL A 871 -8.39 -25.11 15.08
C VAL A 871 -9.46 -24.35 15.87
N THR A 872 -9.28 -24.25 17.18
CA THR A 872 -10.14 -23.42 18.03
C THR A 872 -9.67 -21.97 18.01
N MET A 873 -10.61 -21.08 17.75
CA MET A 873 -10.48 -19.63 17.85
C MET A 873 -11.20 -19.17 19.11
N ARG A 874 -10.57 -18.30 19.89
CA ARG A 874 -11.12 -17.72 21.11
C ARG A 874 -11.18 -16.21 21.00
N HIS A 875 -12.28 -15.62 21.43
CA HIS A 875 -12.41 -14.17 21.53
C HIS A 875 -11.49 -13.63 22.64
N VAL A 876 -10.86 -12.47 22.42
CA VAL A 876 -9.89 -11.91 23.37
C VAL A 876 -10.49 -11.67 24.76
N GLU A 877 -11.75 -11.23 24.86
CA GLU A 877 -12.43 -11.03 26.15
C GLU A 877 -12.61 -12.33 26.97
N SER A 878 -12.50 -13.49 26.33
CA SER A 878 -12.65 -14.81 26.97
C SER A 878 -11.32 -15.45 27.36
N LEU A 879 -10.19 -14.75 27.15
CA LEU A 879 -8.86 -15.23 27.54
C LEU A 879 -8.68 -15.22 29.05
N GLN A 880 -7.88 -16.15 29.55
CA GLN A 880 -7.51 -16.23 30.97
C GLN A 880 -6.01 -16.44 31.12
N ALA A 881 -5.48 -16.07 32.29
CA ALA A 881 -4.10 -16.35 32.65
C ALA A 881 -3.82 -17.86 32.52
N GLY A 882 -2.74 -18.21 31.83
CA GLY A 882 -2.36 -19.58 31.50
C GLY A 882 -2.79 -20.05 30.11
N ASP A 883 -3.74 -19.38 29.45
CA ASP A 883 -4.15 -19.72 28.08
C ASP A 883 -2.96 -19.62 27.12
N LYS A 884 -2.81 -20.62 26.24
CA LYS A 884 -1.74 -20.68 25.24
C LYS A 884 -2.27 -20.37 23.85
N ILE A 885 -1.74 -19.34 23.23
CA ILE A 885 -2.19 -18.83 21.93
C ILE A 885 -1.07 -18.79 20.91
N PHE A 886 -1.43 -18.79 19.63
CA PHE A 886 -0.51 -18.43 18.55
C PHE A 886 -0.59 -16.92 18.26
N PHE A 887 0.56 -16.27 18.24
CA PHE A 887 0.69 -14.84 17.99
C PHE A 887 1.92 -14.57 17.11
N ALA A 888 1.74 -13.82 16.03
CA ALA A 888 2.81 -13.36 15.14
C ALA A 888 3.17 -11.91 15.50
N PRO A 889 4.32 -11.66 16.15
CA PRO A 889 4.65 -10.32 16.60
C PRO A 889 5.22 -9.44 15.49
N SER A 890 4.89 -8.16 15.58
CA SER A 890 5.52 -7.07 14.82
C SER A 890 6.92 -6.79 15.35
N THR A 891 7.82 -6.34 14.46
CA THR A 891 9.23 -6.16 14.80
C THR A 891 9.76 -4.80 14.39
N LEU A 892 10.82 -4.36 15.07
CA LEU A 892 11.57 -3.14 14.81
C LEU A 892 13.06 -3.46 14.76
N ASP A 893 13.74 -2.98 13.72
CA ASP A 893 15.18 -3.09 13.56
C ASP A 893 15.77 -1.75 13.11
N TRP A 894 17.05 -1.53 13.40
CA TRP A 894 17.78 -0.39 12.88
C TRP A 894 19.26 -0.71 12.67
N VAL A 895 19.94 0.11 11.88
CA VAL A 895 21.39 0.05 11.72
C VAL A 895 21.94 1.45 11.46
N TRP A 896 23.13 1.73 11.98
CA TRP A 896 23.93 2.89 11.61
C TRP A 896 24.99 2.49 10.59
N LEU A 897 24.95 3.05 9.38
CA LEU A 897 25.96 2.83 8.36
C LEU A 897 27.09 3.86 8.49
N ASP A 898 27.97 3.68 9.48
CA ASP A 898 29.26 4.40 9.54
C ASP A 898 30.19 4.03 8.36
N THR A 899 30.05 2.79 7.87
CA THR A 899 30.69 2.26 6.67
C THR A 899 29.66 1.55 5.82
N ALA A 900 29.88 1.54 4.50
CA ALA A 900 28.99 0.83 3.59
C ALA A 900 28.94 -0.68 3.89
N ALA A 901 29.98 -1.26 4.51
CA ALA A 901 30.08 -2.70 4.78
C ALA A 901 29.03 -3.20 5.78
N ARG A 902 28.62 -2.37 6.76
CA ARG A 902 27.62 -2.73 7.77
C ARG A 902 26.28 -3.18 7.19
N ARG A 903 25.96 -2.79 5.95
CA ARG A 903 24.77 -3.29 5.24
C ARG A 903 24.72 -4.82 5.11
N PHE A 904 25.85 -5.52 5.24
CA PHE A 904 25.92 -6.98 5.18
C PHE A 904 25.68 -7.66 6.54
N GLU A 905 25.73 -6.93 7.66
CA GLU A 905 25.20 -7.39 8.97
C GLU A 905 23.67 -7.60 8.90
N ILE A 906 23.07 -6.86 7.97
CA ILE A 906 21.93 -7.10 7.07
C ILE A 906 21.45 -8.51 6.70
N GLY A 907 21.33 -9.47 7.62
CA GLY A 907 20.86 -10.80 7.26
C GLY A 907 20.09 -11.47 8.38
N TYR A 908 18.97 -12.09 8.04
CA TYR A 908 18.10 -12.80 8.96
C TYR A 908 18.16 -14.31 8.76
N GLY A 909 18.17 -15.06 9.85
CA GLY A 909 18.06 -16.52 9.86
C GLY A 909 16.64 -17.01 9.59
N GLU A 910 16.46 -18.32 9.62
CA GLU A 910 15.12 -18.93 9.52
C GLU A 910 14.25 -18.65 10.76
N ASP A 911 14.88 -18.33 11.89
CA ASP A 911 14.25 -17.87 13.13
C ASP A 911 13.85 -16.38 13.09
N GLY A 912 14.10 -15.68 11.98
CA GLY A 912 13.83 -14.26 11.83
C GLY A 912 14.82 -13.34 12.57
N CYS A 913 15.80 -13.88 13.29
CA CYS A 913 16.81 -13.11 14.02
C CYS A 913 18.02 -12.80 13.15
N ARG A 914 18.85 -11.82 13.54
CA ARG A 914 20.09 -11.53 12.80
C ARG A 914 21.04 -12.73 12.77
N LEU A 915 21.69 -12.95 11.64
CA LEU A 915 22.69 -14.00 11.46
C LEU A 915 23.95 -13.77 12.29
N ASN A 916 24.31 -12.51 12.55
CA ASN A 916 25.44 -12.16 13.40
C ASN A 916 25.17 -12.58 14.86
N PRO A 917 25.98 -13.47 15.47
CA PRO A 917 25.81 -13.90 16.86
C PRO A 917 25.76 -12.76 17.90
N GLU A 918 26.49 -11.68 17.66
CA GLU A 918 26.51 -10.50 18.54
C GLU A 918 25.18 -9.75 18.51
N GLN A 919 24.52 -9.73 17.36
CA GLN A 919 23.26 -9.00 17.11
C GLN A 919 22.02 -9.91 17.09
N ARG A 920 22.13 -11.17 17.51
CA ARG A 920 21.02 -12.15 17.45
C ARG A 920 19.76 -11.75 18.22
N HIS A 921 19.86 -10.77 19.14
CA HIS A 921 18.72 -10.20 19.84
C HIS A 921 17.86 -9.28 18.97
N ARG A 922 18.37 -8.86 17.80
CA ARG A 922 17.63 -8.11 16.77
C ARG A 922 16.99 -9.08 15.76
N PRO A 923 15.80 -8.75 15.22
CA PRO A 923 15.06 -7.51 15.47
C PRO A 923 14.35 -7.52 16.84
N TYR A 924 14.11 -6.33 17.38
CA TYR A 924 13.29 -6.15 18.59
C TYR A 924 11.82 -6.34 18.26
N LEU A 925 10.99 -6.65 19.26
CA LEU A 925 9.54 -6.54 19.09
C LEU A 925 9.16 -5.07 18.97
N LEU A 926 8.13 -4.77 18.19
CA LEU A 926 7.68 -3.40 18.03
C LEU A 926 7.20 -2.79 19.38
N ASP A 927 6.61 -3.60 20.25
CA ASP A 927 6.23 -3.25 21.64
C ASP A 927 7.42 -2.93 22.56
N GLU A 928 8.66 -3.26 22.17
CA GLU A 928 9.85 -2.88 22.94
C GLU A 928 10.24 -1.40 22.72
N MET A 929 9.58 -0.70 21.78
CA MET A 929 9.83 0.72 21.50
C MET A 929 9.60 1.62 22.73
N GLU A 930 8.49 1.42 23.45
CA GLU A 930 8.21 2.15 24.69
C GLU A 930 9.24 1.86 25.79
N LYS A 931 9.77 0.63 25.83
CA LYS A 931 10.84 0.23 26.77
C LYS A 931 12.13 0.97 26.42
N ILE A 932 12.50 1.06 25.15
CA ILE A 932 13.67 1.81 24.66
C ILE A 932 13.54 3.30 25.02
N ASP A 933 12.37 3.90 24.81
CA ASP A 933 12.11 5.30 25.17
C ASP A 933 12.15 5.53 26.69
N SER A 934 11.69 4.56 27.49
CA SER A 934 11.82 4.59 28.94
C SER A 934 13.28 4.55 29.40
N ILE A 935 14.08 3.62 28.88
CA ILE A 935 15.51 3.51 29.18
C ILE A 935 16.23 4.82 28.85
N ARG A 936 16.00 5.38 27.65
CA ARG A 936 16.55 6.68 27.26
C ARG A 936 16.17 7.77 28.25
N ARG A 937 14.88 7.95 28.55
CA ARG A 937 14.40 8.97 29.49
C ARG A 937 15.14 8.88 30.83
N THR A 938 15.20 7.68 31.42
CA THR A 938 15.86 7.47 32.72
C THR A 938 17.37 7.74 32.67
N LEU A 939 18.08 7.24 31.65
CA LEU A 939 19.50 7.51 31.48
C LEU A 939 19.79 9.02 31.36
N PHE A 940 19.03 9.72 30.51
CA PHE A 940 19.32 11.10 30.13
C PHE A 940 18.87 12.11 31.18
N SER A 941 17.86 11.78 32.00
CA SER A 941 17.46 12.62 33.13
C SER A 941 18.35 12.45 34.36
N CYS A 942 18.98 11.28 34.53
CA CYS A 942 19.61 10.93 35.80
C CYS A 942 21.14 10.80 35.75
N LEU A 943 21.75 10.58 34.58
CA LEU A 943 23.19 10.40 34.44
C LEU A 943 23.82 11.49 33.57
N THR A 944 25.13 11.69 33.77
CA THR A 944 25.97 12.55 32.90
C THR A 944 26.46 11.77 31.68
N THR A 945 26.90 12.48 30.64
CA THR A 945 27.45 11.87 29.41
C THR A 945 28.59 10.89 29.72
N ASN A 946 29.51 11.27 30.63
CA ASN A 946 30.63 10.43 31.02
C ASN A 946 30.21 9.13 31.73
N GLN A 947 29.17 9.20 32.57
CA GLN A 947 28.66 8.01 33.26
C GLN A 947 28.03 7.03 32.28
N ILE A 948 27.27 7.51 31.30
CA ILE A 948 26.62 6.65 30.30
C ILE A 948 27.66 5.99 29.40
N TYR A 949 28.65 6.73 28.89
CA TYR A 949 29.74 6.13 28.10
C TYR A 949 30.60 5.15 28.90
N GLY A 950 30.87 5.45 30.17
CA GLY A 950 31.55 4.53 31.07
C GLY A 950 30.79 3.21 31.25
N LEU A 951 29.47 3.31 31.49
CA LEU A 951 28.59 2.15 31.58
C LEU A 951 28.57 1.34 30.28
N HIS A 952 28.38 2.01 29.13
CA HIS A 952 28.39 1.39 27.81
C HIS A 952 29.67 0.59 27.54
N SER A 953 30.83 1.21 27.78
CA SER A 953 32.14 0.59 27.56
C SER A 953 32.34 -0.64 28.43
N ILE A 954 31.88 -0.61 29.69
CA ILE A 954 31.94 -1.76 30.60
C ILE A 954 31.06 -2.90 30.09
N ILE A 955 29.85 -2.60 29.61
CA ILE A 955 28.92 -3.61 29.10
C ILE A 955 29.47 -4.28 27.84
N GLU A 956 29.89 -3.49 26.84
CA GLU A 956 30.45 -4.03 25.59
C GLU A 956 31.71 -4.87 25.84
N ALA A 957 32.61 -4.41 26.70
CA ALA A 957 33.83 -5.15 27.05
C ALA A 957 33.51 -6.49 27.72
N LYS A 958 32.42 -6.59 28.49
CA LYS A 958 32.00 -7.85 29.12
C LYS A 958 31.25 -8.77 28.16
N LEU A 959 30.32 -8.23 27.37
CA LEU A 959 29.59 -9.03 26.37
C LEU A 959 30.52 -9.63 25.31
N SER A 960 31.61 -8.95 24.96
CA SER A 960 32.61 -9.46 24.00
C SER A 960 33.56 -10.51 24.59
N THR A 961 33.85 -10.44 25.89
CA THR A 961 34.83 -11.34 26.54
C THR A 961 34.22 -12.61 27.10
N TRP A 962 32.92 -12.62 27.40
CA TRP A 962 32.22 -13.74 28.01
C TRP A 962 31.28 -14.34 26.94
N GLU A 963 31.75 -15.37 26.22
CA GLU A 963 30.99 -16.02 25.15
C GLU A 963 29.62 -16.52 25.62
N LYS A 964 28.58 -16.31 24.80
CA LYS A 964 27.17 -16.66 25.05
C LYS A 964 26.89 -18.18 25.13
N SER A 965 27.92 -19.04 25.16
CA SER A 965 27.80 -20.49 24.99
C SER A 965 27.56 -21.29 26.28
N ASP A 966 27.62 -20.66 27.46
CA ASP A 966 27.36 -21.32 28.74
C ASP A 966 26.17 -20.69 29.48
N ALA A 967 25.11 -21.48 29.72
CA ALA A 967 23.92 -21.01 30.44
C ALA A 967 24.25 -20.62 31.90
N GLY A 968 25.31 -21.19 32.46
CA GLY A 968 25.86 -20.85 33.78
C GLY A 968 26.80 -19.64 33.80
N LEU A 969 26.86 -18.82 32.74
CA LEU A 969 27.55 -17.52 32.72
C LEU A 969 26.57 -16.34 32.69
N ARG A 970 25.27 -16.59 32.38
CA ARG A 970 24.26 -15.53 32.23
C ARG A 970 23.88 -14.88 33.56
N ASN A 971 23.75 -15.68 34.62
CA ASN A 971 23.39 -15.17 35.94
C ASN A 971 24.53 -14.33 36.54
N GLU A 972 25.78 -14.75 36.29
CA GLU A 972 27.00 -14.08 36.70
C GLU A 972 27.18 -12.76 35.94
N LEU A 973 26.86 -12.77 34.65
CA LEU A 973 26.84 -11.57 33.80
C LEU A 973 25.77 -10.57 34.26
N GLU A 974 24.54 -11.03 34.49
CA GLU A 974 23.46 -10.18 35.03
C GLU A 974 23.83 -9.64 36.41
N GLN A 975 24.41 -10.46 37.31
CA GLN A 975 24.89 -10.00 38.61
C GLN A 975 26.01 -8.94 38.48
N PHE A 976 26.96 -9.13 37.55
CA PHE A 976 28.01 -8.15 37.29
C PHE A 976 27.43 -6.80 36.83
N PHE A 977 26.46 -6.82 35.92
CA PHE A 977 25.80 -5.59 35.47
C PHE A 977 24.96 -4.95 36.57
N ARG A 978 24.29 -5.75 37.41
CA ARG A 978 23.58 -5.28 38.61
C ARG A 978 24.50 -4.48 39.51
N ASP A 979 25.70 -5.00 39.78
CA ASP A 979 26.69 -4.34 40.64
C ASP A 979 27.27 -3.07 40.00
N CYS A 980 27.43 -3.04 38.67
CA CYS A 980 27.86 -1.84 37.95
C CYS A 980 26.81 -0.72 38.04
N LEU A 981 25.54 -1.05 37.78
CA LEU A 981 24.42 -0.10 37.84
C LEU A 981 24.22 0.47 39.25
N ALA A 982 24.39 -0.37 40.28
CA ALA A 982 24.28 0.04 41.67
C ALA A 982 25.39 1.03 42.13
N LYS A 983 26.52 1.10 41.42
CA LYS A 983 27.64 2.01 41.72
C LYS A 983 27.54 3.36 41.02
N LEU A 984 26.60 3.55 40.10
CA LEU A 984 26.43 4.82 39.40
C LEU A 984 25.79 5.87 40.32
N ASP A 985 26.22 7.12 40.16
CA ASP A 985 25.64 8.28 40.85
C ASP A 985 24.46 8.84 40.06
N TRP A 986 23.24 8.40 40.39
CA TRP A 986 21.98 8.85 39.79
C TRP A 986 21.58 10.22 40.37
N LYS A 987 21.58 11.29 39.57
CA LYS A 987 21.63 12.70 40.04
C LYS A 987 20.30 13.40 40.33
N ASP A 988 19.17 12.97 39.79
CA ASP A 988 17.89 13.67 40.05
C ASP A 988 17.49 13.55 41.55
N LYS A 989 16.74 14.49 42.12
CA LYS A 989 16.21 14.44 43.50
C LYS A 989 14.70 14.16 43.54
N ASN A 990 13.97 14.44 42.46
CA ASN A 990 12.51 14.27 42.38
C ASN A 990 12.10 13.08 41.48
N LYS A 991 13.02 12.56 40.67
CA LYS A 991 12.85 11.34 39.84
C LYS A 991 13.92 10.29 40.06
N ASN A 992 14.73 10.42 41.12
CA ASN A 992 15.72 9.41 41.45
C ASN A 992 15.01 8.12 41.86
N PRO A 993 15.25 6.98 41.20
CA PRO A 993 14.98 5.72 41.85
C PRO A 993 15.81 5.65 43.13
N CYS A 994 17.08 6.07 43.08
CA CYS A 994 18.12 5.67 44.02
C CYS A 994 18.30 6.50 45.31
N LYS A 995 17.62 7.65 45.50
CA LYS A 995 17.82 8.48 46.72
C LYS A 995 17.02 8.02 47.95
N HIS A 996 16.01 7.17 47.77
CA HIS A 996 15.21 6.60 48.88
C HIS A 996 15.51 5.12 49.16
N TRP A 997 16.59 4.59 48.60
CA TRP A 997 16.98 3.17 48.62
C TRP A 997 17.45 2.60 49.97
N GLY A 998 17.33 3.35 51.06
CA GLY A 998 17.58 2.85 52.41
C GLY A 998 16.51 1.88 52.93
N ALA A 999 15.32 1.84 52.30
CA ALA A 999 14.20 0.99 52.71
C ALA A 999 13.21 0.65 51.57
N ASP A 1000 13.58 0.83 50.30
CA ASP A 1000 12.69 0.64 49.15
C ASP A 1000 12.66 -0.85 48.70
N PRO A 1001 11.53 -1.56 48.83
CA PRO A 1001 11.41 -2.97 48.42
C PRO A 1001 11.56 -3.19 46.90
N ASP A 1002 11.41 -2.16 46.07
CA ASP A 1002 11.43 -2.29 44.60
C ASP A 1002 12.82 -2.06 43.97
N LYS A 1003 13.81 -1.65 44.77
CA LYS A 1003 15.19 -1.43 44.34
C LYS A 1003 15.80 -2.66 43.66
N ASP A 1004 15.66 -3.82 44.30
CA ASP A 1004 16.30 -5.05 43.82
C ASP A 1004 15.65 -5.53 42.52
N ALA A 1005 14.33 -5.39 42.41
CA ALA A 1005 13.59 -5.68 41.18
C ALA A 1005 14.01 -4.75 40.03
N TRP A 1006 14.14 -3.45 40.30
CA TRP A 1006 14.61 -2.48 39.31
C TRP A 1006 16.03 -2.78 38.82
N LEU A 1007 16.96 -3.05 39.75
CA LEU A 1007 18.35 -3.37 39.43
C LEU A 1007 18.45 -4.68 38.62
N ALA A 1008 17.65 -5.69 38.97
CA ALA A 1008 17.60 -6.94 38.21
C ALA A 1008 17.07 -6.71 36.79
N GLN A 1009 16.02 -5.91 36.62
CA GLN A 1009 15.46 -5.57 35.31
C GLN A 1009 16.47 -4.83 34.42
N TRP A 1010 17.17 -3.83 34.98
CA TRP A 1010 18.17 -3.07 34.23
C TRP A 1010 19.43 -3.87 33.91
N ALA A 1011 19.83 -4.78 34.81
CA ALA A 1011 20.89 -5.74 34.53
C ALA A 1011 20.51 -6.67 33.37
N HIS A 1012 19.25 -7.10 33.30
CA HIS A 1012 18.74 -7.86 32.18
C HIS A 1012 18.73 -7.04 30.86
N PHE A 1013 18.39 -5.75 30.89
CA PHE A 1013 18.52 -4.88 29.72
C PHE A 1013 19.97 -4.74 29.22
N ALA A 1014 20.94 -4.72 30.14
CA ALA A 1014 22.36 -4.76 29.79
C ALA A 1014 22.76 -6.10 29.17
N ALA A 1015 22.35 -7.23 29.78
CA ALA A 1015 22.67 -8.57 29.30
C ALA A 1015 22.01 -8.92 27.96
N SER A 1016 20.84 -8.37 27.66
CA SER A 1016 20.12 -8.59 26.39
C SER A 1016 20.61 -7.72 25.24
N GLY A 1017 21.50 -6.75 25.50
CA GLY A 1017 21.95 -5.77 24.51
C GLY A 1017 20.99 -4.59 24.30
N LEU A 1018 19.81 -4.59 24.94
CA LEU A 1018 18.83 -3.50 24.83
C LEU A 1018 19.39 -2.16 25.32
N LEU A 1019 20.15 -2.19 26.43
CA LEU A 1019 20.74 -0.98 27.01
C LEU A 1019 21.82 -0.39 26.12
N THR A 1020 22.72 -1.22 25.58
CA THR A 1020 23.78 -0.76 24.66
C THR A 1020 23.20 -0.23 23.36
N ASP A 1021 22.21 -0.91 22.80
CA ASP A 1021 21.55 -0.50 21.57
C ASP A 1021 20.74 0.80 21.73
N THR A 1022 20.14 1.02 22.91
CA THR A 1022 19.48 2.29 23.26
C THR A 1022 20.50 3.43 23.33
N ILE A 1023 21.67 3.19 23.93
CA ILE A 1023 22.75 4.18 24.00
C ILE A 1023 23.33 4.47 22.61
N GLU A 1024 23.56 3.44 21.78
CA GLU A 1024 23.97 3.59 20.37
C GLU A 1024 22.96 4.47 19.63
N LEU A 1025 21.67 4.14 19.69
CA LEU A 1025 20.61 4.85 19.01
C LEU A 1025 20.57 6.33 19.43
N TYR A 1026 20.53 6.64 20.72
CA TYR A 1026 20.28 8.02 21.15
C TYR A 1026 21.55 8.89 21.21
N MET A 1027 22.65 8.37 21.73
CA MET A 1027 23.89 9.15 21.86
C MET A 1027 24.74 9.12 20.60
N GLN A 1028 24.88 7.97 19.95
CA GLN A 1028 25.74 7.84 18.78
C GLN A 1028 25.02 8.23 17.49
N VAL A 1029 23.83 7.68 17.27
CA VAL A 1029 23.06 7.85 16.03
C VAL A 1029 22.24 9.14 16.04
N GLN A 1030 21.47 9.43 17.09
CA GLN A 1030 20.62 10.63 17.21
C GLN A 1030 21.39 11.85 17.73
N LYS A 1031 22.60 11.68 18.29
CA LYS A 1031 23.46 12.75 18.85
C LYS A 1031 22.75 13.59 19.92
N GLU A 1032 21.89 12.94 20.69
CA GLU A 1032 21.24 13.55 21.82
C GLU A 1032 22.18 13.60 23.03
N ARG A 1033 22.05 14.63 23.86
CA ARG A 1033 22.79 14.80 25.12
C ARG A 1033 21.85 14.77 26.33
N PRO A 1034 22.33 14.27 27.49
CA PRO A 1034 21.58 14.29 28.75
C PRO A 1034 21.09 15.67 29.16
N GLU A 1035 19.95 15.73 29.85
CA GLU A 1035 19.33 16.98 30.31
C GLU A 1035 20.17 17.69 31.40
N THR A 1036 20.97 16.93 32.13
CA THR A 1036 21.88 17.43 33.16
C THR A 1036 22.92 18.42 32.61
N GLU A 1037 23.18 18.41 31.30
CA GLU A 1037 24.15 19.28 30.62
C GLU A 1037 23.49 20.38 29.78
N LYS A 1038 22.18 20.31 29.49
CA LYS A 1038 21.47 21.37 28.72
C LYS A 1038 21.34 22.68 29.51
N LYS A 1039 21.25 22.61 30.83
CA LYS A 1039 21.17 23.81 31.71
C LYS A 1039 22.45 24.64 31.75
N GLU A 1040 23.59 24.11 31.31
CA GLU A 1040 24.85 24.87 31.28
C GLU A 1040 25.04 25.64 29.97
N GLN A 1041 24.22 25.39 28.93
CA GLN A 1041 24.34 26.05 27.62
C GLN A 1041 23.33 27.16 27.36
N ASP A 1042 22.19 27.20 28.07
CA ASP A 1042 21.26 28.33 27.96
C ASP A 1042 21.69 29.55 28.82
N ASP A 1043 22.74 29.39 29.64
CA ASP A 1043 23.37 30.43 30.48
C ASP A 1043 24.71 30.96 29.88
N GLU A 1044 25.12 30.50 28.68
CA GLU A 1044 26.26 31.02 27.87
C GLU A 1044 25.78 31.56 26.51
#